data_AF-A0A7R9Q1E2-F1
#
_entry.id   AF-A0A7R9Q1E2-F1
#
_cell.length_a   1.000
_cell.length_b   1.000
_cell.length_c   1.000
_cell.angle_alpha   90.00
_cell.angle_beta   90.00
_cell.angle_gamma   90.00
#
_symmetry.space_group_name_H-M   'P 1'
#
loop_
_entity.id
_entity.type
_entity.pdbx_description
1 polymer ?
#
loop_
_entity_poly.entity_id
_entity_poly.type
_entity_poly.pdbx_seq_one_letter_code
_entity_poly.pdbx_strand_id
1 'polypeptide(L)'
;NIILYEYLPVLFDEPTPPYNGFKPDIHPVSGLSFWPYNDTSRPLSKANAKCNFRKTSSGYPGLRLCSTWWDSEEILPEIGVEELLMGLSSQIAEREDSVLCSDVRDKLFGPMDFSRRDLAALNIMRGRDNGLADYNTVRRSFNLQPIKNWTQINPYLYARKPELFDQLSTLYGHDLDDVDAYVGGMVESDFERGRPGELFRAIIKEQFVRIRDADRFWFENSQNGIFTEEEIQEIKKIRFFDILVNSTAIPVDAIQPNVFLFRDSDPCPQPSQLSSKVLEPCVVLAGWNYFHGSELPYILVILLLTFIPIVVALLGYGVIKLQNRRRRKLKAKQEMTNTKNYDKLCKYYFNCDVREWLHQNHKRYVKVKIGPEESISTINRKGETLRHINFKDANSLMVEVTQDSHKPMVLIRSPRDHDLVLQFDNIGTRKKFLAKLEAFLLNYKKTLEIIHTYKDVMLANAETKEKRQKRLEHFFREAYALTFGLKPGEKRKLEEVSNDVIMVMRTSLSKKEFAEALGMKPDSLFVKQMFNCVDKDKDGRISFQEFLDTVVLFSRGKSEDKLRIIFDMCDNDGNAVIDKLELTKMLRSLVDIAKTDSMAEEEVMDLIAGMFAATGLENKEELTYDDFKLMMKEYRGDFIAIGLDCKGAKQNFLDTSTNIARMTSFQINQLPDPEPNYVIRKWNFLITYLEEYRQHIVYLLIFFVITTVLFFERFVSYTYLSEHTDLRHVMGYGIAVTRGSAASLSFCYSLLLLTMCRNLITKIREIPLHQYIPLDSHVQFHKIVAMTALFFTVIHTVGHCINFYHVSTQPIEHLRCLTKELNFESDSKPTFSFWIFGTVTGLSGIVLFIIVCVIFIFAHPKIRQKAYSYFWTAHSLYYWLFIFSLIHGLAKLTGTPRFWIFFIIPAIIFAFDKIVSLQAKHMELDVLDSELLPSDVTKVKFSRPPSFKYLSGQWIRLCCTAFKKSEFHSLTLTSAPHENYLSVHVKAQGPWTWKLRNYFDPNNFENKAEHPLPKIRLEGPFGGGNQDWYKHEIAVMVGGGIGVTPYASILNDLVFGTSTNRYSGVACKKVYFLWICPSHRHFEWFIDVLRDVERKDVTQVLEVHIFITQFFHKFDLRTTMLYICENHFQRISNRSMFTGLKAINHFGRPDMNAFLKFVQKQHSYVSKVGVFSCGPSALTQTISQACETTNNRRKLPYFLHQYENFG
;
A
#
# COMPACT_ATOMS: atom_id res chain seq x y z
N ASN A 1 75.36 25.04 2.16
CA ASN A 1 76.55 25.56 1.45
C ASN A 1 76.19 26.19 0.11
N ILE A 2 75.88 25.39 -0.92
CA ILE A 2 75.67 25.84 -2.32
C ILE A 2 74.67 27.01 -2.46
N ILE A 3 73.44 26.87 -1.95
CA ILE A 3 72.40 27.89 -2.16
C ILE A 3 72.80 29.25 -1.57
N LEU A 4 73.28 29.27 -0.31
CA LEU A 4 73.57 30.50 0.40
C LEU A 4 74.93 31.12 0.02
N TYR A 5 75.98 30.30 -0.13
CA TYR A 5 77.36 30.78 -0.28
C TYR A 5 77.88 30.74 -1.72
N GLU A 6 77.14 30.13 -2.66
CA GLU A 6 77.52 30.05 -4.08
C GLU A 6 76.47 30.70 -4.98
N TYR A 7 75.19 30.31 -4.87
CA TYR A 7 74.11 30.83 -5.74
C TYR A 7 73.67 32.27 -5.40
N LEU A 8 73.33 32.57 -4.14
CA LEU A 8 72.87 33.93 -3.77
C LEU A 8 73.90 35.04 -4.05
N PRO A 9 75.22 34.84 -3.81
CA PRO A 9 76.20 35.83 -4.18
C PRO A 9 76.24 36.11 -5.68
N VAL A 10 76.00 35.10 -6.53
CA VAL A 10 75.88 35.27 -7.99
C VAL A 10 74.61 36.04 -8.35
N LEU A 11 73.49 35.75 -7.68
CA LEU A 11 72.20 36.41 -7.91
C LEU A 11 72.18 37.89 -7.51
N PHE A 12 72.96 38.31 -6.50
CA PHE A 12 73.00 39.70 -6.01
C PHE A 12 74.24 40.48 -6.39
N ASP A 13 75.32 39.80 -6.80
CA ASP A 13 76.68 40.34 -6.94
C ASP A 13 77.21 40.95 -5.62
N GLU A 14 76.85 40.32 -4.49
CA GLU A 14 77.20 40.74 -3.14
C GLU A 14 77.55 39.53 -2.26
N PRO A 15 78.54 39.65 -1.35
CA PRO A 15 78.82 38.58 -0.40
C PRO A 15 77.73 38.46 0.68
N THR A 16 77.49 37.24 1.14
CA THR A 16 76.61 36.99 2.30
C THR A 16 77.30 37.36 3.61
N PRO A 17 76.55 37.82 4.64
CA PRO A 17 77.13 38.10 5.94
C PRO A 17 77.71 36.83 6.58
N PRO A 18 78.74 36.92 7.45
CA PRO A 18 79.29 35.76 8.14
C PRO A 18 78.25 35.12 9.08
N TYR A 19 78.41 33.82 9.37
CA TYR A 19 77.58 33.11 10.33
C TYR A 19 78.10 33.34 11.76
N ASN A 20 77.23 33.88 12.62
CA ASN A 20 77.58 34.25 14.00
C ASN A 20 76.99 33.26 15.04
N GLY A 21 76.66 32.04 14.62
CA GLY A 21 76.04 31.03 15.47
C GLY A 21 74.51 31.01 15.40
N PHE A 22 73.94 29.94 15.97
CA PHE A 22 72.51 29.68 15.98
C PHE A 22 71.79 30.63 16.95
N LYS A 23 70.70 31.23 16.49
CA LYS A 23 69.87 32.18 17.22
C LYS A 23 68.47 31.58 17.45
N PRO A 24 68.18 31.02 18.64
CA PRO A 24 66.92 30.35 18.91
C PRO A 24 65.70 31.29 18.93
N ASP A 25 65.93 32.58 19.20
CA ASP A 25 64.85 33.58 19.32
C ASP A 25 64.41 34.17 17.97
N ILE A 26 65.07 33.79 16.87
CA ILE A 26 64.70 34.22 15.52
C ILE A 26 63.72 33.21 14.91
N HIS A 27 62.61 33.70 14.36
CA HIS A 27 61.67 32.87 13.63
C HIS A 27 62.16 32.64 12.18
N PRO A 28 62.38 31.40 11.70
CA PRO A 28 63.04 31.15 10.41
C PRO A 28 62.20 31.54 9.19
N VAL A 29 60.88 31.61 9.31
CA VAL A 29 59.97 31.90 8.19
C VAL A 29 59.51 33.36 8.27
N SER A 30 59.65 34.14 7.18
CA SER A 30 58.98 35.43 7.05
C SER A 30 57.57 35.25 6.48
N GLY A 31 56.63 36.13 6.85
CA GLY A 31 55.29 36.17 6.25
C GLY A 31 55.26 36.64 4.79
N LEU A 32 56.41 37.04 4.23
CA LEU A 32 56.56 37.59 2.88
C LEU A 32 57.43 36.64 2.04
N SER A 33 56.88 35.49 1.68
CA SER A 33 57.55 34.54 0.78
C SER A 33 57.41 34.98 -0.68
N PHE A 34 58.14 36.03 -1.07
CA PHE A 34 58.26 36.42 -2.47
C PHE A 34 59.35 35.58 -3.15
N TRP A 35 58.93 34.70 -4.05
CA TRP A 35 59.83 34.07 -5.01
C TRP A 35 59.58 34.72 -6.37
N PRO A 36 60.47 35.59 -6.87
CA PRO A 36 60.40 36.04 -8.24
C PRO A 36 60.72 34.84 -9.14
N TYR A 37 59.69 34.11 -9.54
CA TYR A 37 59.77 33.10 -10.59
C TYR A 37 59.92 33.83 -11.92
N ASN A 38 61.11 34.38 -12.18
CA ASN A 38 61.42 35.02 -13.45
C ASN A 38 62.25 34.11 -14.36
N ASP A 39 62.90 33.09 -13.78
CA ASP A 39 63.84 32.28 -14.53
C ASP A 39 63.15 31.07 -15.14
N THR A 40 62.96 31.12 -16.46
CA THR A 40 62.52 29.98 -17.26
C THR A 40 63.49 29.77 -18.38
N SER A 41 64.56 29.05 -18.04
CA SER A 41 65.48 28.51 -19.04
C SER A 41 64.70 27.63 -20.01
N ARG A 42 65.03 27.75 -21.30
CA ARG A 42 64.47 26.93 -22.38
C ARG A 42 65.54 25.92 -22.75
N PRO A 43 65.57 24.73 -22.12
CA PRO A 43 66.78 23.96 -21.99
C PRO A 43 67.38 23.59 -23.35
N LEU A 44 68.67 23.86 -23.52
CA LEU A 44 69.48 23.23 -24.54
C LEU A 44 69.88 21.82 -24.08
N SER A 45 70.08 20.91 -25.03
CA SER A 45 70.71 19.61 -24.78
C SER A 45 72.10 19.60 -25.41
N LYS A 46 73.10 19.20 -24.63
CA LYS A 46 74.49 19.10 -25.07
C LYS A 46 74.92 17.63 -25.07
N ALA A 47 75.17 17.09 -26.26
CA ALA A 47 75.42 15.67 -26.46
C ALA A 47 76.80 15.19 -25.99
N ASN A 48 77.79 16.09 -25.91
CA ASN A 48 79.15 15.70 -25.50
C ASN A 48 80.02 16.89 -25.04
N ALA A 49 81.19 16.55 -24.49
CA ALA A 49 82.26 17.49 -24.13
C ALA A 49 82.85 18.30 -25.32
N LYS A 50 82.55 17.91 -26.58
CA LYS A 50 82.99 18.62 -27.79
C LYS A 50 82.05 19.76 -28.20
N CYS A 51 81.20 20.23 -27.29
CA CYS A 51 80.27 21.34 -27.50
C CYS A 51 79.24 21.12 -28.62
N ASN A 52 78.82 19.87 -28.87
CA ASN A 52 77.76 19.58 -29.84
C ASN A 52 76.38 19.68 -29.17
N PHE A 53 75.55 20.61 -29.64
CA PHE A 53 74.17 20.78 -29.15
C PHE A 53 73.19 19.99 -30.00
N ARG A 54 72.41 19.11 -29.35
CA ARG A 54 71.46 18.22 -30.02
C ARG A 54 70.13 18.94 -30.26
N LYS A 55 69.56 18.74 -31.45
CA LYS A 55 68.20 19.18 -31.77
C LYS A 55 67.17 18.16 -31.24
N THR A 56 65.97 18.62 -30.93
CA THR A 56 64.85 17.74 -30.57
C THR A 56 64.51 16.78 -31.72
N SER A 57 63.80 15.68 -31.43
CA SER A 57 63.20 14.79 -32.45
C SER A 57 62.42 15.53 -33.54
N SER A 58 61.73 16.61 -33.16
CA SER A 58 60.99 17.52 -34.04
C SER A 58 61.86 18.54 -34.81
N GLY A 59 63.18 18.53 -34.62
CA GLY A 59 64.15 19.34 -35.37
C GLY A 59 64.41 20.74 -34.82
N TYR A 60 63.91 21.08 -33.62
CA TYR A 60 64.11 22.37 -32.98
C TYR A 60 65.43 22.43 -32.19
N PRO A 61 66.03 23.64 -32.03
CA PRO A 61 67.34 23.81 -31.40
C PRO A 61 67.36 23.60 -29.88
N GLY A 62 66.20 23.53 -29.22
CA GLY A 62 66.10 23.32 -27.77
C GLY A 62 64.68 22.92 -27.38
N LEU A 63 64.52 22.51 -26.11
CA LEU A 63 63.23 22.10 -25.56
C LEU A 63 62.36 23.32 -25.25
N ARG A 64 61.06 23.24 -25.58
CA ARG A 64 60.10 24.29 -25.32
C ARG A 64 59.28 23.98 -24.06
N LEU A 65 59.44 24.80 -23.02
CA LEU A 65 58.81 24.56 -21.72
C LEU A 65 57.28 24.38 -21.77
N CYS A 66 56.58 25.15 -22.62
CA CYS A 66 55.13 25.09 -22.74
C CYS A 66 54.56 23.81 -23.40
N SER A 67 55.37 23.07 -24.15
CA SER A 67 54.99 21.76 -24.71
C SER A 67 55.38 20.60 -23.79
N THR A 68 56.34 20.82 -22.89
CA THR A 68 56.96 19.76 -22.06
C THR A 68 56.48 19.72 -20.61
N TRP A 69 55.49 20.53 -20.23
CA TRP A 69 54.95 20.53 -18.85
C TRP A 69 54.40 19.15 -18.47
N TRP A 70 54.92 18.59 -17.37
CA TRP A 70 54.52 17.28 -16.83
C TRP A 70 54.79 16.08 -17.75
N ASP A 71 55.71 16.22 -18.72
CA ASP A 71 56.00 15.19 -19.73
C ASP A 71 57.41 14.59 -19.57
N SER A 72 57.73 14.11 -18.36
CA SER A 72 59.06 13.55 -18.08
C SER A 72 59.30 12.17 -18.69
N GLU A 73 58.22 11.41 -18.94
CA GLU A 73 58.29 10.03 -19.42
C GLU A 73 58.76 9.94 -20.88
N GLU A 74 58.41 10.91 -21.71
CA GLU A 74 58.83 10.96 -23.11
C GLU A 74 60.20 11.63 -23.28
N ILE A 75 60.44 12.73 -22.55
CA ILE A 75 61.60 13.61 -22.79
C ILE A 75 62.89 13.05 -22.20
N LEU A 76 62.86 12.55 -20.96
CA LEU A 76 64.09 12.12 -20.28
C LEU A 76 64.77 10.92 -20.96
N PRO A 77 64.05 9.90 -21.45
CA PRO A 77 64.66 8.82 -22.22
C PRO A 77 65.20 9.25 -23.59
N GLU A 78 64.63 10.28 -24.23
CA GLU A 78 65.07 10.74 -25.56
C GLU A 78 66.43 11.45 -25.51
N ILE A 79 66.61 12.31 -24.50
CA ILE A 79 67.74 13.24 -24.39
C ILE A 79 68.77 12.80 -23.35
N GLY A 80 68.35 12.18 -22.24
CA GLY A 80 69.21 11.90 -21.10
C GLY A 80 69.39 13.10 -20.17
N VAL A 81 69.58 12.82 -18.88
CA VAL A 81 69.66 13.86 -17.83
C VAL A 81 70.98 14.62 -17.91
N GLU A 82 72.07 13.93 -18.23
CA GLU A 82 73.42 14.50 -18.31
C GLU A 82 73.54 15.50 -19.46
N GLU A 83 72.96 15.19 -20.63
CA GLU A 83 72.94 16.10 -21.77
C GLU A 83 72.14 17.37 -21.47
N LEU A 84 71.05 17.24 -20.71
CA LEU A 84 70.22 18.35 -20.25
C LEU A 84 70.96 19.22 -19.23
N LEU A 85 71.64 18.62 -18.24
CA LEU A 85 72.41 19.35 -17.23
C LEU A 85 73.59 20.11 -17.84
N MET A 86 74.33 19.48 -18.77
CA MET A 86 75.41 20.14 -19.51
C MET A 86 74.90 21.27 -20.41
N GLY A 87 73.69 21.12 -20.96
CA GLY A 87 73.06 22.18 -21.75
C GLY A 87 72.60 23.35 -20.90
N LEU A 88 72.02 23.08 -19.73
CA LEU A 88 71.62 24.10 -18.75
C LEU A 88 72.80 24.87 -18.16
N SER A 89 73.95 24.21 -17.93
CA SER A 89 75.15 24.91 -17.43
C SER A 89 75.74 25.87 -18.48
N SER A 90 75.65 25.53 -19.77
CA SER A 90 76.15 26.37 -20.87
C SER A 90 75.15 27.43 -21.34
N GLN A 91 73.86 27.28 -21.01
CA GLN A 91 72.81 28.19 -21.44
C GLN A 91 72.75 29.43 -20.56
N ILE A 92 72.64 30.60 -21.19
CA ILE A 92 72.41 31.86 -20.48
C ILE A 92 70.90 32.00 -20.23
N ALA A 93 70.56 32.28 -18.97
CA ALA A 93 69.20 32.57 -18.52
C ALA A 93 68.55 33.76 -19.26
N GLU A 94 67.24 33.93 -19.09
CA GLU A 94 66.59 35.16 -19.53
C GLU A 94 67.03 36.33 -18.67
N ARG A 95 66.86 37.56 -19.19
CA ARG A 95 67.19 38.75 -18.42
C ARG A 95 66.24 38.91 -17.24
N GLU A 96 66.79 39.26 -16.09
CA GLU A 96 66.05 39.62 -14.89
C GLU A 96 65.47 41.02 -15.01
N ASP A 97 64.44 41.17 -15.85
CA ASP A 97 63.69 42.40 -16.04
C ASP A 97 62.18 42.21 -15.78
N SER A 98 61.39 43.24 -16.04
CA SER A 98 59.93 43.21 -15.85
C SER A 98 59.18 42.38 -16.91
N VAL A 99 59.87 41.69 -17.83
CA VAL A 99 59.27 40.95 -18.95
C VAL A 99 59.32 39.45 -18.69
N LEU A 100 58.15 38.85 -18.55
CA LEU A 100 58.00 37.40 -18.46
C LEU A 100 57.89 36.76 -19.85
N CYS A 101 58.50 35.59 -20.01
CA CYS A 101 58.40 34.82 -21.24
C CYS A 101 56.96 34.31 -21.47
N SER A 102 56.58 34.10 -22.73
CA SER A 102 55.21 33.65 -23.09
C SER A 102 54.86 32.26 -22.53
N ASP A 103 55.85 31.41 -22.25
CA ASP A 103 55.63 30.06 -21.73
C ASP A 103 55.09 30.05 -20.31
N VAL A 104 55.28 31.17 -19.60
CA VAL A 104 54.91 31.36 -18.21
C VAL A 104 53.79 32.38 -18.09
N ARG A 105 53.85 33.46 -18.87
CA ARG A 105 52.80 34.48 -18.90
C ARG A 105 51.54 34.03 -19.64
N ASP A 106 51.67 33.34 -20.77
CA ASP A 106 50.51 33.04 -21.61
C ASP A 106 50.17 31.53 -21.64
N LYS A 107 51.17 30.68 -21.35
CA LYS A 107 51.12 29.22 -21.56
C LYS A 107 51.64 28.41 -20.37
N LEU A 108 51.53 28.94 -19.15
CA LEU A 108 51.78 28.15 -17.94
C LEU A 108 50.79 26.99 -17.92
N PHE A 109 51.17 25.82 -17.41
CA PHE A 109 50.20 24.76 -17.15
C PHE A 109 49.05 25.26 -16.27
N GLY A 110 47.83 24.86 -16.61
CA GLY A 110 46.64 25.17 -15.83
C GLY A 110 46.07 23.91 -15.18
N PRO A 111 46.00 23.82 -13.83
CA PRO A 111 45.06 22.91 -13.21
C PRO A 111 43.63 23.41 -13.46
N MET A 112 42.61 22.58 -13.19
CA MET A 112 41.19 22.96 -13.24
C MET A 112 40.61 23.11 -14.67
N ASP A 113 39.96 24.24 -14.98
CA ASP A 113 39.08 24.43 -16.14
C ASP A 113 39.80 24.71 -17.46
N PHE A 114 41.07 25.10 -17.41
CA PHE A 114 41.83 25.47 -18.61
C PHE A 114 43.17 24.76 -18.65
N SER A 115 43.58 24.32 -19.84
CA SER A 115 44.88 23.68 -20.06
C SER A 115 46.06 24.61 -19.82
N ARG A 116 45.85 25.93 -19.88
CA ARG A 116 46.88 26.96 -19.77
C ARG A 116 46.42 28.16 -18.91
N ARG A 117 47.35 28.83 -18.25
CA ARG A 117 47.14 29.99 -17.36
C ARG A 117 48.27 31.02 -17.50
N ASP A 118 48.09 32.16 -16.81
CA ASP A 118 49.06 33.24 -16.70
C ASP A 118 49.70 33.27 -15.31
N LEU A 119 51.00 32.99 -15.21
CA LEU A 119 51.71 32.99 -13.92
C LEU A 119 51.78 34.39 -13.30
N ALA A 120 51.91 35.45 -14.10
CA ALA A 120 51.98 36.81 -13.61
C ALA A 120 50.67 37.19 -12.92
N ALA A 121 49.55 36.94 -13.61
CA ALA A 121 48.21 37.14 -13.06
C ALA A 121 47.99 36.27 -11.80
N LEU A 122 48.43 35.01 -11.82
CA LEU A 122 48.36 34.12 -10.67
C LEU A 122 49.19 34.62 -9.48
N ASN A 123 50.39 35.17 -9.72
CA ASN A 123 51.24 35.72 -8.66
C ASN A 123 50.62 36.97 -8.03
N ILE A 124 50.04 37.85 -8.85
CA ILE A 124 49.30 39.02 -8.37
C ILE A 124 48.11 38.57 -7.53
N MET A 125 47.27 37.68 -8.07
CA MET A 125 46.09 37.17 -7.35
C MET A 125 46.47 36.41 -6.08
N ARG A 126 47.56 35.64 -6.10
CA ARG A 126 48.09 34.95 -4.92
C ARG A 126 48.61 35.94 -3.89
N GLY A 127 49.26 37.03 -4.31
CA GLY A 127 49.64 38.11 -3.40
C GLY A 127 48.42 38.73 -2.71
N ARG A 128 47.36 39.01 -3.48
CA ARG A 128 46.11 39.56 -2.95
C ARG A 128 45.38 38.58 -2.03
N ASP A 129 45.32 37.29 -2.39
CA ASP A 129 44.72 36.21 -1.59
C ASP A 129 45.43 36.02 -0.24
N ASN A 130 46.77 36.11 -0.23
CA ASN A 130 47.56 36.08 1.00
C ASN A 130 47.53 37.41 1.78
N GLY A 131 46.84 38.45 1.28
CA GLY A 131 46.76 39.76 1.92
C GLY A 131 48.11 40.48 1.99
N LEU A 132 48.96 40.34 0.97
CA LEU A 132 50.25 41.04 0.92
C LEU A 132 50.03 42.56 0.86
N ALA A 133 50.82 43.30 1.66
CA ALA A 133 50.76 44.75 1.69
C ALA A 133 51.26 45.38 0.37
N ASP A 134 50.92 46.65 0.17
CA ASP A 134 51.35 47.43 -0.97
C ASP A 134 52.87 47.62 -1.02
N TYR A 135 53.36 47.95 -2.21
CA TYR A 135 54.77 48.12 -2.50
C TYR A 135 55.50 49.04 -1.51
N ASN A 136 54.96 50.22 -1.21
CA ASN A 136 55.61 51.18 -0.32
C ASN A 136 55.58 50.76 1.14
N THR A 137 54.49 50.13 1.60
CA THR A 137 54.39 49.57 2.95
C THR A 137 55.39 48.42 3.13
N VAL A 138 55.55 47.54 2.14
CA VAL A 138 56.58 46.49 2.20
C VAL A 138 57.98 47.09 2.22
N ARG A 139 58.27 48.11 1.40
CA ARG A 139 59.57 48.83 1.45
C ARG A 139 59.89 49.36 2.84
N ARG A 140 58.93 50.03 3.49
CA ARG A 140 59.10 50.55 4.86
C ARG A 140 59.43 49.44 5.86
N SER A 141 58.82 48.25 5.71
CA SER A 141 59.06 47.13 6.63
C SER A 141 60.49 46.57 6.56
N PHE A 142 61.19 46.72 5.42
CA PHE A 142 62.59 46.35 5.24
C PHE A 142 63.56 47.53 5.43
N ASN A 143 63.12 48.63 6.07
CA ASN A 143 63.90 49.86 6.25
C ASN A 143 64.36 50.52 4.93
N LEU A 144 63.66 50.27 3.82
CA LEU A 144 63.90 50.94 2.54
C LEU A 144 63.11 52.24 2.45
N GLN A 145 63.63 53.21 1.71
CA GLN A 145 62.96 54.50 1.49
C GLN A 145 61.69 54.31 0.63
N PRO A 146 60.54 54.89 1.03
CA PRO A 146 59.32 54.84 0.21
C PRO A 146 59.49 55.67 -1.06
N ILE A 147 58.91 55.17 -2.15
CA ILE A 147 58.98 55.80 -3.46
C ILE A 147 57.81 56.79 -3.61
N LYS A 148 58.11 58.05 -3.99
CA LYS A 148 57.11 59.12 -4.08
C LYS A 148 56.62 59.41 -5.48
N ASN A 149 57.41 59.07 -6.50
CA ASN A 149 57.11 59.32 -7.91
C ASN A 149 57.38 58.06 -8.73
N TRP A 150 56.59 57.84 -9.79
CA TRP A 150 56.76 56.69 -10.70
C TRP A 150 58.15 56.63 -11.34
N THR A 151 58.77 57.80 -11.55
CA THR A 151 60.14 57.93 -12.08
C THR A 151 61.21 57.37 -11.14
N GLN A 152 60.94 57.33 -9.84
CA GLN A 152 61.90 56.89 -8.83
C GLN A 152 61.93 55.36 -8.67
N ILE A 153 60.90 54.63 -9.12
CA ILE A 153 60.88 53.15 -9.05
C ILE A 153 62.04 52.59 -9.88
N ASN A 154 62.21 53.08 -11.10
CA ASN A 154 63.32 52.72 -11.96
C ASN A 154 63.61 53.86 -12.96
N PRO A 155 64.53 54.80 -12.61
CA PRO A 155 64.81 55.98 -13.43
C PRO A 155 65.28 55.64 -14.85
N TYR A 156 66.08 54.57 -14.98
CA TYR A 156 66.59 54.12 -16.28
C TYR A 156 65.47 53.57 -17.16
N LEU A 157 64.63 52.68 -16.61
CA LEU A 157 63.52 52.09 -17.37
C LEU A 157 62.49 53.16 -17.73
N TYR A 158 62.25 54.14 -16.86
CA TYR A 158 61.37 55.28 -17.13
C TYR A 158 61.86 56.11 -18.31
N ALA A 159 63.17 56.40 -18.38
CA ALA A 159 63.75 57.14 -19.51
C ALA A 159 63.62 56.40 -20.84
N ARG A 160 63.67 55.06 -20.83
CA ARG A 160 63.62 54.22 -22.04
C ARG A 160 62.21 53.86 -22.48
N LYS A 161 61.28 53.67 -21.54
CA LYS A 161 59.90 53.24 -21.76
C LYS A 161 58.93 54.02 -20.86
N PRO A 162 58.75 55.33 -21.08
CA PRO A 162 57.84 56.15 -20.26
C PRO A 162 56.38 55.66 -20.37
N GLU A 163 55.97 55.19 -21.55
CA GLU A 163 54.63 54.65 -21.81
C GLU A 163 54.22 53.52 -20.84
N LEU A 164 55.18 52.69 -20.40
CA LEU A 164 54.90 51.62 -19.43
C LEU A 164 54.48 52.18 -18.06
N PHE A 165 55.15 53.23 -17.60
CA PHE A 165 54.85 53.87 -16.32
C PHE A 165 53.57 54.68 -16.38
N ASP A 166 53.25 55.29 -17.52
CA ASP A 166 51.97 55.96 -17.74
C ASP A 166 50.81 54.96 -17.69
N GLN A 167 50.98 53.78 -18.29
CA GLN A 167 50.01 52.68 -18.20
C GLN A 167 49.86 52.16 -16.77
N LEU A 168 50.97 51.90 -16.07
CA LEU A 168 50.92 51.46 -14.67
C LEU A 168 50.28 52.51 -13.76
N SER A 169 50.64 53.79 -13.94
CA SER A 169 50.04 54.89 -13.20
C SER A 169 48.53 54.95 -13.43
N THR A 170 48.08 54.81 -14.66
CA THR A 170 46.65 54.79 -14.98
C THR A 170 45.93 53.57 -14.38
N LEU A 171 46.56 52.38 -14.42
CA LEU A 171 45.99 51.15 -13.88
C LEU A 171 45.79 51.18 -12.36
N TYR A 172 46.68 51.85 -11.63
CA TYR A 172 46.61 52.02 -10.18
C TYR A 172 45.99 53.37 -9.75
N GLY A 173 45.19 54.02 -10.62
CA GLY A 173 44.46 55.24 -10.23
C GLY A 173 45.36 56.44 -9.89
N HIS A 174 46.57 56.46 -10.44
CA HIS A 174 47.66 57.40 -10.16
C HIS A 174 48.25 57.33 -8.75
N ASP A 175 47.83 56.37 -7.93
CA ASP A 175 48.35 56.17 -6.57
C ASP A 175 49.48 55.11 -6.57
N LEU A 176 50.59 55.44 -5.92
CA LEU A 176 51.73 54.54 -5.75
C LEU A 176 51.58 53.62 -4.55
N ASP A 177 50.77 54.03 -3.56
CA ASP A 177 50.53 53.25 -2.35
C ASP A 177 49.50 52.12 -2.59
N ASP A 178 48.91 52.02 -3.79
CA ASP A 178 48.05 50.92 -4.22
C ASP A 178 48.77 49.86 -5.07
N VAL A 179 50.06 50.08 -5.39
CA VAL A 179 50.83 49.17 -6.25
C VAL A 179 51.07 47.84 -5.55
N ASP A 180 50.68 46.72 -6.17
CA ASP A 180 50.96 45.38 -5.66
C ASP A 180 52.48 45.19 -5.50
N ALA A 181 52.94 44.70 -4.35
CA ALA A 181 54.37 44.53 -4.07
C ALA A 181 55.11 43.64 -5.08
N TYR A 182 54.42 42.65 -5.67
CA TYR A 182 54.97 41.85 -6.77
C TYR A 182 55.28 42.71 -8.01
N VAL A 183 54.33 43.55 -8.42
CA VAL A 183 54.46 44.40 -9.61
C VAL A 183 55.53 45.46 -9.39
N GLY A 184 55.52 46.12 -8.23
CA GLY A 184 56.54 47.09 -7.87
C GLY A 184 57.95 46.48 -7.85
N GLY A 185 58.12 45.32 -7.22
CA GLY A 185 59.43 44.63 -7.18
C GLY A 185 59.92 44.13 -8.55
N MET A 186 59.01 43.75 -9.45
CA MET A 186 59.36 43.36 -10.83
C MET A 186 59.81 44.56 -11.68
N VAL A 187 59.21 45.75 -11.49
CA VAL A 187 59.58 46.96 -12.24
C VAL A 187 60.88 47.59 -11.69
N GLU A 188 61.20 47.34 -10.43
CA GLU A 188 62.41 47.79 -9.74
C GLU A 188 63.69 47.05 -10.16
N SER A 189 63.58 45.98 -10.96
CA SER A 189 64.72 45.20 -11.45
C SER A 189 65.80 46.05 -12.14
N ASP A 190 67.07 45.81 -11.84
CA ASP A 190 68.20 46.52 -12.46
C ASP A 190 68.39 46.04 -13.91
N PHE A 191 68.08 46.92 -14.85
CA PHE A 191 68.10 46.62 -16.28
C PHE A 191 69.52 46.45 -16.84
N GLU A 192 70.53 47.14 -16.31
CA GLU A 192 71.89 47.08 -16.85
C GLU A 192 72.65 45.87 -16.32
N ARG A 193 72.46 45.54 -15.03
CA ARG A 193 73.16 44.41 -14.40
C ARG A 193 72.40 43.09 -14.49
N GLY A 194 71.10 43.12 -14.81
CA GLY A 194 70.24 41.93 -14.81
C GLY A 194 70.13 41.36 -13.40
N ARG A 195 69.67 42.15 -12.44
CA ARG A 195 69.63 41.74 -11.02
C ARG A 195 68.31 42.16 -10.37
N PRO A 196 67.85 41.43 -9.33
CA PRO A 196 66.68 41.84 -8.55
C PRO A 196 66.85 43.27 -8.00
N GLY A 197 65.75 44.02 -8.01
CA GLY A 197 65.65 45.37 -7.45
C GLY A 197 65.90 45.40 -5.93
N GLU A 198 66.03 46.60 -5.36
CA GLU A 198 66.38 46.80 -3.95
C GLU A 198 65.41 46.05 -3.02
N LEU A 199 64.10 46.14 -3.29
CA LEU A 199 63.08 45.46 -2.50
C LEU A 199 63.20 43.93 -2.50
N PHE A 200 63.19 43.30 -3.68
CA PHE A 200 63.29 41.84 -3.77
C PHE A 200 64.64 41.33 -3.26
N ARG A 201 65.72 42.07 -3.49
CA ARG A 201 67.04 41.74 -2.93
C ARG A 201 67.01 41.76 -1.41
N ALA A 202 66.45 42.80 -0.79
CA ALA A 202 66.32 42.91 0.66
C ALA A 202 65.49 41.75 1.23
N ILE A 203 64.33 41.46 0.63
CA ILE A 203 63.44 40.36 1.06
C ILE A 203 64.16 39.01 1.01
N ILE A 204 64.75 38.66 -0.14
CA ILE A 204 65.37 37.33 -0.33
C ILE A 204 66.60 37.20 0.57
N LYS A 205 67.48 38.20 0.60
CA LYS A 205 68.70 38.19 1.43
C LYS A 205 68.36 38.03 2.91
N GLU A 206 67.41 38.81 3.39
CA GLU A 206 66.97 38.76 4.79
C GLU A 206 66.34 37.39 5.12
N GLN A 207 65.46 36.87 4.26
CA GLN A 207 64.82 35.56 4.45
C GLN A 207 65.84 34.42 4.54
N PHE A 208 66.85 34.38 3.67
CA PHE A 208 67.86 33.33 3.69
C PHE A 208 68.83 33.45 4.88
N VAL A 209 69.22 34.67 5.27
CA VAL A 209 70.02 34.89 6.49
C VAL A 209 69.22 34.46 7.72
N ARG A 210 67.92 34.75 7.76
CA ARG A 210 67.04 34.36 8.86
C ARG A 210 66.90 32.84 8.96
N ILE A 211 66.70 32.14 7.83
CA ILE A 211 66.67 30.67 7.78
C ILE A 211 67.97 30.11 8.31
N ARG A 212 69.12 30.61 7.84
CA ARG A 212 70.43 30.18 8.32
C ARG A 212 70.57 30.33 9.83
N ASP A 213 70.36 31.55 10.33
CA ASP A 213 70.62 31.89 11.72
C ASP A 213 69.65 31.18 12.69
N ALA A 214 68.42 30.88 12.23
CA ALA A 214 67.39 30.23 13.03
C ALA A 214 67.29 28.71 12.80
N ASP A 215 68.11 28.12 11.93
CA ASP A 215 68.12 26.68 11.72
C ASP A 215 69.10 26.01 12.69
N ARG A 216 68.55 25.29 13.68
CA ARG A 216 69.35 24.49 14.62
C ARG A 216 70.20 23.44 13.90
N PHE A 217 69.71 22.93 12.77
CA PHE A 217 70.36 21.93 11.94
C PHE A 217 71.26 22.53 10.86
N TRP A 218 71.51 23.85 10.89
CA TRP A 218 72.45 24.48 9.99
C TRP A 218 73.83 23.82 10.13
N PHE A 219 74.45 23.47 8.99
CA PHE A 219 75.66 22.66 9.00
C PHE A 219 76.85 23.34 9.70
N GLU A 220 76.90 24.68 9.75
CA GLU A 220 77.95 25.43 10.48
C GLU A 220 77.67 25.55 11.99
N ASN A 221 76.53 25.04 12.48
CA ASN A 221 76.20 25.09 13.89
C ASN A 221 76.92 23.99 14.68
N SER A 222 78.13 24.26 15.15
CA SER A 222 78.93 23.31 15.95
C SER A 222 78.24 22.86 17.25
N GLN A 223 77.24 23.60 17.76
CA GLN A 223 76.50 23.23 18.96
C GLN A 223 75.54 22.04 18.75
N ASN A 224 75.18 21.72 17.51
CA ASN A 224 74.29 20.58 17.23
C ASN A 224 75.05 19.24 17.18
N GLY A 225 76.38 19.25 17.12
CA GLY A 225 77.23 18.07 17.12
C GLY A 225 77.12 17.19 15.87
N ILE A 226 76.56 17.69 14.77
CA ILE A 226 76.35 16.91 13.53
C ILE A 226 77.66 16.76 12.74
N PHE A 227 78.43 17.85 12.65
CA PHE A 227 79.71 17.88 11.96
C PHE A 227 80.79 18.44 12.89
N THR A 228 81.98 17.89 12.79
CA THR A 228 83.20 18.45 13.37
C THR A 228 83.62 19.71 12.63
N GLU A 229 84.46 20.56 13.26
CA GLU A 229 84.94 21.78 12.60
C GLU A 229 85.71 21.45 11.30
N GLU A 230 86.46 20.34 11.26
CA GLU A 230 87.16 19.88 10.06
C GLU A 230 86.19 19.54 8.93
N GLU A 231 85.14 18.76 9.22
CA GLU A 231 84.08 18.42 8.27
C GLU A 231 83.31 19.65 7.78
N ILE A 232 83.06 20.65 8.63
CA ILE A 232 82.44 21.91 8.23
C ILE A 232 83.31 22.65 7.20
N GLN A 233 84.63 22.70 7.43
CA GLN A 233 85.57 23.32 6.48
C GLN A 233 85.65 22.54 5.16
N GLU A 234 85.50 21.21 5.19
CA GLU A 234 85.39 20.40 3.97
C GLU A 234 84.08 20.68 3.22
N ILE A 235 82.94 20.71 3.91
CA ILE A 235 81.64 21.01 3.30
C ILE A 235 81.64 22.40 2.63
N LYS A 236 82.31 23.39 3.22
CA LYS A 236 82.46 24.74 2.64
C LYS A 236 83.19 24.76 1.30
N LYS A 237 84.12 23.82 1.08
CA LYS A 237 84.89 23.71 -0.17
C LYS A 237 84.05 23.14 -1.32
N ILE A 238 83.02 22.35 -1.02
CA ILE A 238 82.16 21.70 -2.02
C ILE A 238 81.37 22.75 -2.81
N ARG A 239 81.52 22.76 -4.13
CA ARG A 239 80.74 23.56 -5.09
C ARG A 239 79.67 22.73 -5.78
N PHE A 240 78.71 23.39 -6.43
CA PHE A 240 77.70 22.65 -7.21
C PHE A 240 78.33 21.88 -8.39
N PHE A 241 79.42 22.41 -8.96
CA PHE A 241 80.27 21.71 -9.92
C PHE A 241 80.73 20.33 -9.43
N ASP A 242 81.26 20.26 -8.20
CA ASP A 242 81.77 19.00 -7.63
C ASP A 242 80.67 17.95 -7.49
N ILE A 243 79.45 18.39 -7.18
CA ILE A 243 78.28 17.50 -7.09
C ILE A 243 77.90 16.97 -8.48
N LEU A 244 77.84 17.84 -9.49
CA LEU A 244 77.44 17.43 -10.85
C LEU A 244 78.43 16.42 -11.42
N VAL A 245 79.73 16.69 -11.35
CA VAL A 245 80.76 15.80 -11.90
C VAL A 245 80.84 14.47 -11.15
N ASN A 246 80.71 14.48 -9.82
CA ASN A 246 80.82 13.23 -9.04
C ASN A 246 79.54 12.38 -9.07
N SER A 247 78.37 13.00 -9.26
CA SER A 247 77.07 12.31 -9.21
C SER A 247 76.57 11.87 -10.60
N THR A 248 77.21 12.32 -11.68
CA THR A 248 76.79 12.03 -13.06
C THR A 248 77.98 11.54 -13.90
N ALA A 249 77.73 11.10 -15.13
CA ALA A 249 78.78 10.72 -16.07
C ALA A 249 79.38 11.93 -16.84
N ILE A 250 79.15 13.16 -16.37
CA ILE A 250 79.66 14.39 -17.01
C ILE A 250 81.17 14.50 -16.76
N PRO A 251 81.99 14.67 -17.81
CA PRO A 251 83.43 14.82 -17.64
C PRO A 251 83.81 16.21 -17.12
N VAL A 252 84.91 16.29 -16.37
CA VAL A 252 85.39 17.47 -15.62
C VAL A 252 85.58 18.70 -16.52
N ASP A 253 85.97 18.50 -17.79
CA ASP A 253 86.23 19.54 -18.79
C ASP A 253 84.98 19.99 -19.57
N ALA A 254 83.83 19.34 -19.37
CA ALA A 254 82.61 19.65 -20.12
C ALA A 254 81.79 20.81 -19.53
N ILE A 255 81.96 21.17 -18.26
CA ILE A 255 81.18 22.24 -17.59
C ILE A 255 82.12 23.19 -16.84
N GLN A 256 81.68 24.41 -16.60
CA GLN A 256 82.48 25.45 -15.94
C GLN A 256 82.55 25.26 -14.41
N PRO A 257 83.64 25.67 -13.73
CA PRO A 257 83.78 25.50 -12.28
C PRO A 257 82.72 26.23 -11.44
N ASN A 258 82.20 27.37 -11.91
CA ASN A 258 81.04 28.05 -11.31
C ASN A 258 79.84 27.91 -12.24
N VAL A 259 79.06 26.86 -12.03
CA VAL A 259 77.95 26.48 -12.92
C VAL A 259 76.78 27.47 -12.96
N PHE A 260 76.70 28.42 -12.03
CA PHE A 260 75.66 29.46 -12.00
C PHE A 260 75.99 30.68 -12.86
N LEU A 261 77.23 30.83 -13.32
CA LEU A 261 77.67 31.96 -14.12
C LEU A 261 78.50 31.48 -15.31
N PHE A 262 78.09 31.84 -16.51
CA PHE A 262 78.86 31.57 -17.72
C PHE A 262 79.72 32.79 -18.09
N ARG A 263 81.00 32.59 -18.36
CA ARG A 263 81.98 33.60 -18.82
C ARG A 263 82.53 33.21 -20.19
N ASP A 264 83.03 34.18 -20.95
CA ASP A 264 83.58 33.92 -22.29
C ASP A 264 84.79 32.95 -22.29
N SER A 265 85.45 32.78 -21.14
CA SER A 265 86.54 31.82 -20.93
C SER A 265 86.08 30.38 -20.67
N ASP A 266 84.78 30.15 -20.53
CA ASP A 266 84.22 28.87 -20.09
C ASP A 266 83.95 27.90 -21.26
N PRO A 267 83.94 26.58 -21.02
CA PRO A 267 83.77 25.59 -22.08
C PRO A 267 82.36 25.64 -22.70
N CYS A 268 82.32 25.53 -24.03
CA CYS A 268 81.09 25.34 -24.82
C CYS A 268 80.06 26.46 -24.66
N PRO A 269 80.28 27.62 -25.30
CA PRO A 269 79.27 28.68 -25.34
C PRO A 269 78.00 28.20 -26.06
N GLN A 270 76.84 28.67 -25.59
CA GLN A 270 75.57 28.41 -26.26
C GLN A 270 75.59 28.92 -27.72
N PRO A 271 74.93 28.23 -28.68
CA PRO A 271 74.99 28.62 -30.10
C PRO A 271 74.39 29.99 -30.41
N SER A 272 73.32 30.35 -29.70
CA SER A 272 72.62 31.64 -29.79
C SER A 272 71.64 31.76 -28.63
N GLN A 273 71.25 32.98 -28.23
CA GLN A 273 70.18 33.17 -27.26
C GLN A 273 68.85 32.68 -27.87
N LEU A 274 68.23 31.68 -27.24
CA LEU A 274 66.98 31.11 -27.73
C LEU A 274 65.84 32.13 -27.63
N SER A 275 64.96 32.15 -28.64
CA SER A 275 63.73 32.94 -28.63
C SER A 275 62.52 32.09 -28.97
N SER A 276 61.31 32.55 -28.64
CA SER A 276 60.07 31.80 -28.92
C SER A 276 59.81 31.54 -30.40
N LYS A 277 60.40 32.33 -31.30
CA LYS A 277 60.19 32.22 -32.75
C LYS A 277 60.92 31.02 -33.38
N VAL A 278 61.98 30.51 -32.74
CA VAL A 278 62.84 29.45 -33.29
C VAL A 278 62.60 28.09 -32.62
N LEU A 279 61.62 28.02 -31.73
CA LEU A 279 61.26 26.82 -30.97
C LEU A 279 59.88 26.31 -31.39
N GLU A 280 59.53 25.13 -30.91
CA GLU A 280 58.24 24.51 -31.17
C GLU A 280 57.07 25.41 -30.71
N PRO A 281 55.97 25.50 -31.49
CA PRO A 281 54.79 26.23 -31.07
C PRO A 281 54.10 25.57 -29.86
N CYS A 282 53.69 26.38 -28.89
CA CYS A 282 52.93 25.90 -27.74
C CYS A 282 51.54 25.37 -28.11
N VAL A 283 51.05 24.40 -27.35
CA VAL A 283 49.67 23.93 -27.42
C VAL A 283 48.68 25.08 -27.12
N VAL A 284 47.57 25.11 -27.87
CA VAL A 284 46.51 26.11 -27.72
C VAL A 284 45.74 25.96 -26.40
N LEU A 285 45.15 27.06 -25.93
CA LEU A 285 44.29 27.07 -24.74
C LEU A 285 43.06 26.20 -25.02
N ALA A 286 42.80 25.23 -24.14
CA ALA A 286 41.65 24.34 -24.20
C ALA A 286 40.90 24.38 -22.87
N GLY A 287 39.57 24.36 -22.92
CA GLY A 287 38.72 24.26 -21.74
C GLY A 287 38.38 22.81 -21.41
N TRP A 288 38.42 22.44 -20.14
CA TRP A 288 38.02 21.12 -19.67
C TRP A 288 36.54 21.11 -19.33
N ASN A 289 35.79 20.20 -19.96
CA ASN A 289 34.42 19.91 -19.57
C ASN A 289 34.40 18.62 -18.74
N TYR A 290 34.27 18.75 -17.41
CA TYR A 290 34.23 17.61 -16.48
C TYR A 290 33.03 16.68 -16.68
N PHE A 291 31.94 17.19 -17.27
CA PHE A 291 30.74 16.41 -17.51
C PHE A 291 30.75 15.67 -18.86
N HIS A 292 31.79 15.87 -19.67
CA HIS A 292 31.89 15.23 -20.97
C HIS A 292 31.95 13.69 -20.85
N GLY A 293 31.08 13.00 -21.57
CA GLY A 293 30.91 11.55 -21.49
C GLY A 293 29.96 11.07 -20.39
N SER A 294 29.47 11.98 -19.52
CA SER A 294 28.49 11.68 -18.47
C SER A 294 27.04 12.03 -18.85
N GLU A 295 26.82 12.66 -20.01
CA GLU A 295 25.49 13.13 -20.45
C GLU A 295 24.52 11.97 -20.68
N LEU A 296 24.97 10.91 -21.37
CA LEU A 296 24.16 9.73 -21.64
C LEU A 296 23.80 8.96 -20.35
N PRO A 297 24.75 8.60 -19.47
CA PRO A 297 24.43 8.00 -18.17
C PRO A 297 23.42 8.81 -17.34
N TYR A 298 23.56 10.15 -17.34
CA TYR A 298 22.64 11.03 -16.61
C TYR A 298 21.20 10.92 -17.11
N ILE A 299 20.99 11.04 -18.42
CA ILE A 299 19.67 10.91 -19.05
C ILE A 299 19.10 9.50 -18.82
N LEU A 300 19.91 8.46 -18.99
CA LEU A 300 19.49 7.07 -18.80
C LEU A 300 19.05 6.79 -17.36
N VAL A 301 19.74 7.33 -16.35
CA VAL A 301 19.35 7.17 -14.94
C VAL A 301 18.03 7.90 -14.65
N ILE A 302 17.82 9.09 -15.17
CA ILE A 302 16.54 9.81 -15.02
C ILE A 302 15.41 9.00 -15.67
N LEU A 303 15.61 8.53 -16.90
CA LEU A 303 14.65 7.66 -17.58
C LEU A 303 14.38 6.39 -16.75
N LEU A 304 15.41 5.71 -16.26
CA LEU A 304 15.28 4.52 -15.42
C LEU A 304 14.41 4.79 -14.19
N LEU A 305 14.66 5.88 -13.45
CA LEU A 305 13.88 6.26 -12.26
C LEU A 305 12.40 6.53 -12.60
N THR A 306 12.12 7.12 -13.76
CA THR A 306 10.73 7.32 -14.22
C THR A 306 10.04 6.04 -14.69
N PHE A 307 10.77 5.11 -15.31
CA PHE A 307 10.22 3.86 -15.83
C PHE A 307 10.02 2.79 -14.74
N ILE A 308 10.81 2.78 -13.67
CA ILE A 308 10.68 1.80 -12.57
C ILE A 308 9.24 1.68 -12.03
N PRO A 309 8.55 2.78 -11.63
CA PRO A 309 7.16 2.71 -11.19
C PRO A 309 6.22 2.12 -12.25
N ILE A 310 6.42 2.45 -13.52
CA ILE A 310 5.60 1.98 -14.64
C ILE A 310 5.78 0.47 -14.83
N VAL A 311 7.03 0.00 -14.85
CA VAL A 311 7.37 -1.43 -14.98
C VAL A 311 6.78 -2.23 -13.83
N VAL A 312 6.93 -1.76 -12.59
CA VAL A 312 6.37 -2.42 -11.42
C VAL A 312 4.84 -2.43 -11.45
N ALA A 313 4.19 -1.37 -11.95
CA ALA A 313 2.74 -1.33 -12.13
C ALA A 313 2.27 -2.35 -13.18
N LEU A 314 2.99 -2.47 -14.30
CA LEU A 314 2.73 -3.50 -15.32
C LEU A 314 2.93 -4.91 -14.77
N LEU A 315 3.97 -5.14 -13.96
CA LEU A 315 4.17 -6.42 -13.27
C LEU A 315 3.04 -6.71 -12.28
N GLY A 316 2.60 -5.73 -11.49
CA GLY A 316 1.45 -5.85 -10.60
C GLY A 316 0.18 -6.23 -11.35
N TYR A 317 -0.07 -5.63 -12.51
CA TYR A 317 -1.18 -6.00 -13.39
C TYR A 317 -1.00 -7.41 -14.00
N GLY A 318 0.22 -7.76 -14.40
CA GLY A 318 0.59 -9.09 -14.88
C GLY A 318 0.34 -10.18 -13.84
N VAL A 319 0.66 -9.93 -12.57
CA VAL A 319 0.38 -10.83 -11.44
C VAL A 319 -1.12 -11.06 -11.29
N ILE A 320 -1.94 -10.01 -11.39
CA ILE A 320 -3.41 -10.16 -11.34
C ILE A 320 -3.89 -11.07 -12.48
N LYS A 321 -3.39 -10.87 -13.72
CA LYS A 321 -3.75 -11.68 -14.88
C LYS A 321 -3.29 -13.14 -14.72
N LEU A 322 -2.06 -13.35 -14.23
CA LEU A 322 -1.49 -14.67 -13.96
C LEU A 322 -2.27 -15.40 -12.86
N GLN A 323 -2.65 -14.71 -11.79
CA GLN A 323 -3.41 -15.29 -10.69
C GLN A 323 -4.82 -15.68 -11.15
N ASN A 324 -5.47 -14.87 -11.99
CA ASN A 324 -6.73 -15.24 -12.61
C ASN A 324 -6.59 -16.47 -13.52
N ARG A 325 -5.50 -16.56 -14.30
CA ARG A 325 -5.18 -17.74 -15.13
C ARG A 325 -4.87 -18.97 -14.27
N ARG A 326 -4.11 -18.84 -13.19
CA ARG A 326 -3.81 -19.90 -12.22
C ARG A 326 -5.06 -20.36 -11.49
N ARG A 327 -5.97 -19.46 -11.09
CA ARG A 327 -7.28 -19.82 -10.52
C ARG A 327 -8.10 -20.65 -11.51
N ARG A 328 -8.13 -20.28 -12.80
CA ARG A 328 -8.77 -21.08 -13.86
C ARG A 328 -8.10 -22.45 -14.05
N LYS A 329 -6.77 -22.52 -14.09
CA LYS A 329 -6.01 -23.77 -14.23
C LYS A 329 -6.09 -24.67 -12.99
N LEU A 330 -6.10 -24.10 -11.78
CA LEU A 330 -6.27 -24.83 -10.52
C LEU A 330 -7.67 -25.42 -10.43
N LYS A 331 -8.72 -24.68 -10.84
CA LYS A 331 -10.05 -25.27 -11.00
C LYS A 331 -10.02 -26.49 -11.95
N ALA A 332 -9.39 -26.36 -13.12
CA ALA A 332 -9.24 -27.47 -14.07
C ALA A 332 -8.39 -28.65 -13.53
N LYS A 333 -7.30 -28.38 -12.79
CA LYS A 333 -6.47 -29.43 -12.16
C LYS A 333 -7.16 -30.07 -10.95
N GLN A 334 -7.93 -29.34 -10.17
CA GLN A 334 -8.71 -29.91 -9.05
C GLN A 334 -9.74 -30.91 -9.56
N GLU A 335 -10.38 -30.60 -10.70
CA GLU A 335 -11.25 -31.54 -11.41
C GLU A 335 -10.49 -32.82 -11.84
N MET A 336 -9.21 -32.69 -12.27
CA MET A 336 -8.36 -33.84 -12.61
C MET A 336 -7.78 -34.60 -11.39
N THR A 337 -7.50 -33.94 -10.27
CA THR A 337 -6.85 -34.58 -9.10
C THR A 337 -7.87 -35.35 -8.25
N ASN A 338 -9.10 -34.86 -8.15
CA ASN A 338 -10.27 -35.61 -7.63
C ASN A 338 -10.61 -36.83 -8.51
N THR A 339 -10.01 -36.93 -9.70
CA THR A 339 -10.10 -38.13 -10.53
C THR A 339 -9.06 -39.17 -10.11
N LYS A 340 -7.79 -38.77 -10.00
CA LYS A 340 -6.66 -39.69 -9.74
C LYS A 340 -6.60 -40.27 -8.31
N ASN A 341 -7.05 -39.55 -7.28
CA ASN A 341 -7.06 -40.09 -5.90
C ASN A 341 -8.14 -41.17 -5.70
N TYR A 342 -9.15 -41.24 -6.56
CA TYR A 342 -10.23 -42.24 -6.46
C TYR A 342 -9.96 -43.51 -7.26
N ASP A 343 -9.19 -43.43 -8.35
CA ASP A 343 -8.75 -44.62 -9.12
C ASP A 343 -7.87 -45.57 -8.28
N LYS A 344 -7.22 -45.06 -7.21
CA LYS A 344 -6.42 -45.88 -6.29
C LYS A 344 -7.24 -46.63 -5.23
N LEU A 345 -8.49 -46.22 -4.95
CA LEU A 345 -9.33 -46.82 -3.91
C LEU A 345 -10.35 -47.86 -4.45
N CYS A 346 -10.68 -47.83 -5.74
CA CYS A 346 -11.73 -48.65 -6.36
C CYS A 346 -11.26 -50.03 -6.88
N LYS A 347 -10.20 -50.61 -6.31
CA LYS A 347 -9.63 -51.88 -6.82
C LYS A 347 -10.24 -53.16 -6.22
N TYR A 348 -11.19 -53.08 -5.26
CA TYR A 348 -11.56 -54.27 -4.48
C TYR A 348 -13.04 -54.62 -4.25
N TYR A 349 -14.06 -53.85 -4.67
CA TYR A 349 -15.46 -54.29 -4.49
C TYR A 349 -16.37 -53.91 -5.66
N PHE A 350 -17.01 -54.91 -6.25
CA PHE A 350 -17.95 -54.75 -7.37
C PHE A 350 -19.38 -54.56 -6.84
N ASN A 351 -19.69 -53.34 -6.44
CA ASN A 351 -21.04 -52.77 -6.38
C ASN A 351 -20.90 -51.38 -7.00
N CYS A 352 -21.68 -51.05 -8.03
CA CYS A 352 -21.41 -49.88 -8.87
C CYS A 352 -21.53 -48.57 -8.07
N ASP A 353 -20.41 -48.09 -7.54
CA ASP A 353 -20.27 -46.76 -7.00
C ASP A 353 -20.25 -45.79 -8.19
N VAL A 354 -21.29 -44.95 -8.27
CA VAL A 354 -21.49 -44.01 -9.38
C VAL A 354 -21.44 -42.59 -8.81
N ARG A 355 -20.92 -41.62 -9.58
CA ARG A 355 -20.91 -40.22 -9.16
C ARG A 355 -22.16 -39.53 -9.70
N GLU A 356 -23.05 -39.09 -8.83
CA GLU A 356 -24.18 -38.25 -9.23
C GLU A 356 -23.70 -36.81 -9.42
N TRP A 357 -23.99 -36.24 -10.57
CA TRP A 357 -23.73 -34.84 -10.88
C TRP A 357 -24.97 -34.01 -10.51
N LEU A 358 -24.79 -33.10 -9.55
CA LEU A 358 -25.87 -32.22 -9.07
C LEU A 358 -25.82 -30.84 -9.75
N HIS A 359 -24.62 -30.25 -9.82
CA HIS A 359 -24.36 -29.00 -10.55
C HIS A 359 -22.87 -28.86 -10.88
N GLN A 360 -22.48 -27.79 -11.57
CA GLN A 360 -21.12 -27.61 -12.11
C GLN A 360 -19.99 -27.73 -11.06
N ASN A 361 -20.23 -27.35 -9.81
CA ASN A 361 -19.21 -27.35 -8.75
C ASN A 361 -19.33 -28.51 -7.75
N HIS A 362 -20.37 -29.36 -7.83
CA HIS A 362 -20.63 -30.40 -6.83
C HIS A 362 -21.06 -31.73 -7.46
N LYS A 363 -20.42 -32.81 -7.00
CA LYS A 363 -20.70 -34.20 -7.35
C LYS A 363 -20.67 -35.02 -6.07
N ARG A 364 -21.57 -35.98 -5.93
CA ARG A 364 -21.61 -36.88 -4.76
C ARG A 364 -21.49 -38.34 -5.18
N TYR A 365 -20.92 -39.17 -4.32
CA TYR A 365 -20.86 -40.62 -4.54
C TYR A 365 -22.18 -41.25 -4.12
N VAL A 366 -22.77 -42.05 -5.00
CA VAL A 366 -24.04 -42.74 -4.76
C VAL A 366 -23.98 -44.18 -5.25
N LYS A 367 -24.73 -45.04 -4.58
CA LYS A 367 -25.08 -46.37 -5.09
C LYS A 367 -26.45 -46.30 -5.72
N VAL A 368 -26.61 -46.77 -6.95
CA VAL A 368 -27.91 -46.78 -7.61
C VAL A 368 -28.58 -48.12 -7.34
N LYS A 369 -29.70 -48.09 -6.60
CA LYS A 369 -30.57 -49.25 -6.37
C LYS A 369 -31.77 -49.14 -7.30
N ILE A 370 -31.80 -50.03 -8.27
CA ILE A 370 -32.99 -50.33 -9.07
C ILE A 370 -33.85 -51.23 -8.18
N GLY A 371 -34.98 -50.70 -7.72
CA GLY A 371 -35.83 -51.35 -6.71
C GLY A 371 -36.73 -52.45 -7.29
N PRO A 372 -37.52 -53.15 -6.46
CA PRO A 372 -38.58 -54.03 -6.92
C PRO A 372 -39.78 -53.25 -7.47
N GLU A 373 -40.06 -52.03 -7.00
CA GLU A 373 -41.08 -51.13 -7.56
C GLU A 373 -40.58 -50.42 -8.83
N GLU A 374 -41.47 -49.86 -9.67
CA GLU A 374 -41.18 -49.08 -10.89
C GLU A 374 -40.43 -47.76 -10.65
N SER A 375 -39.28 -47.82 -9.97
CA SER A 375 -38.52 -46.67 -9.51
C SER A 375 -37.02 -46.94 -9.40
N ILE A 376 -36.24 -45.87 -9.55
CA ILE A 376 -34.80 -45.86 -9.34
C ILE A 376 -34.49 -45.01 -8.12
N SER A 377 -33.74 -45.59 -7.18
CA SER A 377 -33.30 -44.89 -5.97
C SER A 377 -31.78 -44.73 -5.95
N THR A 378 -31.31 -43.54 -5.58
CA THR A 378 -29.88 -43.32 -5.28
C THR A 378 -29.70 -43.40 -3.77
N ILE A 379 -28.74 -44.20 -3.32
CA ILE A 379 -28.47 -44.50 -1.92
C ILE A 379 -27.09 -43.98 -1.56
N ASN A 380 -26.95 -43.44 -0.36
CA ASN A 380 -25.66 -43.07 0.21
C ASN A 380 -24.86 -44.31 0.63
N ARG A 381 -23.57 -44.13 0.97
CA ARG A 381 -22.69 -45.17 1.53
C ARG A 381 -23.24 -45.81 2.80
N LYS A 382 -24.06 -45.09 3.57
CA LYS A 382 -24.73 -45.55 4.81
C LYS A 382 -26.01 -46.36 4.59
N GLY A 383 -26.47 -46.53 3.35
CA GLY A 383 -27.75 -47.21 3.06
C GLY A 383 -28.98 -46.30 3.06
N GLU A 384 -28.83 -45.02 3.36
CA GLU A 384 -29.91 -44.02 3.32
C GLU A 384 -30.27 -43.63 1.88
N THR A 385 -31.56 -43.56 1.56
CA THR A 385 -32.06 -43.15 0.24
C THR A 385 -31.96 -41.63 0.08
N LEU A 386 -31.12 -41.19 -0.86
CA LEU A 386 -30.89 -39.76 -1.15
C LEU A 386 -31.93 -39.19 -2.13
N ARG A 387 -32.40 -40.01 -3.07
CA ARG A 387 -33.35 -39.62 -4.12
C ARG A 387 -34.11 -40.83 -4.62
N HIS A 388 -35.36 -40.62 -4.98
CA HIS A 388 -36.26 -41.63 -5.56
C HIS A 388 -36.86 -41.05 -6.84
N ILE A 389 -36.83 -41.78 -7.94
CA ILE A 389 -37.42 -41.39 -9.22
C ILE A 389 -38.41 -42.46 -9.61
N ASN A 390 -39.68 -42.09 -9.69
CA ASN A 390 -40.77 -42.98 -10.03
C ASN A 390 -41.14 -42.80 -11.51
N PHE A 391 -41.37 -43.92 -12.21
CA PHE A 391 -41.74 -43.91 -13.63
C PHE A 391 -43.10 -44.53 -13.90
N LYS A 392 -43.96 -44.73 -12.88
CA LYS A 392 -45.32 -45.31 -13.02
C LYS A 392 -46.10 -44.76 -14.21
N ASP A 393 -46.09 -43.43 -14.39
CA ASP A 393 -46.88 -42.73 -15.41
C ASP A 393 -46.20 -42.64 -16.81
N ALA A 394 -45.00 -43.21 -16.99
CA ALA A 394 -44.23 -43.10 -18.23
C ALA A 394 -44.13 -44.46 -18.97
N ASN A 395 -44.59 -44.49 -20.22
CA ASN A 395 -44.52 -45.68 -21.08
C ASN A 395 -43.13 -45.91 -21.69
N SER A 396 -42.36 -44.84 -21.93
CA SER A 396 -40.97 -44.91 -22.38
C SER A 396 -40.04 -44.07 -21.49
N LEU A 397 -38.82 -44.55 -21.26
CA LEU A 397 -37.78 -43.87 -20.51
C LEU A 397 -36.70 -43.36 -21.47
N MET A 398 -36.55 -42.04 -21.54
CA MET A 398 -35.53 -41.38 -22.34
C MET A 398 -34.19 -41.28 -21.59
N VAL A 399 -33.13 -41.85 -22.16
CA VAL A 399 -31.80 -41.88 -21.57
C VAL A 399 -30.75 -41.33 -22.55
N GLU A 400 -30.07 -40.26 -22.17
CA GLU A 400 -28.94 -39.71 -22.94
C GLU A 400 -27.62 -40.30 -22.48
N VAL A 401 -26.77 -40.68 -23.43
CA VAL A 401 -25.49 -41.34 -23.17
C VAL A 401 -24.36 -40.63 -23.91
N THR A 402 -23.28 -40.32 -23.18
CA THR A 402 -22.15 -39.59 -23.77
C THR A 402 -21.32 -40.43 -24.74
N GLN A 403 -21.02 -39.93 -25.94
CA GLN A 403 -20.16 -40.61 -26.93
C GLN A 403 -18.66 -40.55 -26.55
N ASP A 404 -18.13 -39.33 -26.33
CA ASP A 404 -16.68 -39.09 -26.21
C ASP A 404 -16.26 -38.55 -24.84
N SER A 405 -16.21 -39.41 -23.83
CA SER A 405 -15.63 -39.00 -22.54
C SER A 405 -14.80 -40.10 -21.90
N HIS A 406 -13.60 -39.73 -21.45
CA HIS A 406 -12.77 -40.51 -20.54
C HIS A 406 -13.52 -40.92 -19.25
N LYS A 407 -14.66 -40.26 -18.96
CA LYS A 407 -15.59 -40.62 -17.89
C LYS A 407 -17.03 -40.63 -18.44
N PRO A 408 -17.53 -41.78 -18.88
CA PRO A 408 -18.83 -41.86 -19.53
C PRO A 408 -19.94 -41.47 -18.56
N MET A 409 -20.92 -40.70 -19.06
CA MET A 409 -22.08 -40.30 -18.29
C MET A 409 -23.37 -40.85 -18.91
N VAL A 410 -24.38 -41.00 -18.05
CA VAL A 410 -25.76 -41.34 -18.40
C VAL A 410 -26.66 -40.30 -17.76
N LEU A 411 -27.53 -39.70 -18.55
CA LEU A 411 -28.60 -38.83 -18.07
C LEU A 411 -29.93 -39.54 -18.27
N ILE A 412 -30.65 -39.74 -17.17
CA ILE A 412 -32.00 -40.29 -17.18
C ILE A 412 -32.96 -39.12 -17.06
N ARG A 413 -33.79 -38.91 -18.09
CA ARG A 413 -34.77 -37.83 -18.07
C ARG A 413 -35.93 -38.19 -17.16
N SER A 414 -36.27 -37.30 -16.23
CA SER A 414 -37.49 -37.46 -15.45
C SER A 414 -38.61 -36.64 -16.11
N PRO A 415 -39.78 -37.23 -16.41
CA PRO A 415 -40.84 -36.50 -17.12
C PRO A 415 -41.46 -35.37 -16.29
N ARG A 416 -41.37 -35.45 -14.95
CA ARG A 416 -42.10 -34.57 -14.03
C ARG A 416 -41.24 -33.95 -12.91
N ASP A 417 -39.96 -34.35 -12.79
CA ASP A 417 -38.97 -33.85 -11.83
C ASP A 417 -37.66 -33.46 -12.55
N HIS A 418 -36.60 -33.10 -11.82
CA HIS A 418 -35.27 -32.84 -12.39
C HIS A 418 -34.63 -34.13 -12.94
N ASP A 419 -33.62 -34.04 -13.79
CA ASP A 419 -32.94 -35.19 -14.39
C ASP A 419 -31.93 -35.83 -13.43
N LEU A 420 -31.60 -37.10 -13.66
CA LEU A 420 -30.54 -37.81 -12.94
C LEU A 420 -29.33 -38.01 -13.84
N VAL A 421 -28.22 -37.35 -13.51
CA VAL A 421 -26.97 -37.46 -14.26
C VAL A 421 -25.96 -38.28 -13.47
N LEU A 422 -25.58 -39.41 -14.03
CA LEU A 422 -24.70 -40.41 -13.45
C LEU A 422 -23.38 -40.46 -14.23
N GLN A 423 -22.26 -40.32 -13.52
CA GLN A 423 -20.92 -40.45 -14.06
C GLN A 423 -20.30 -41.79 -13.63
N PHE A 424 -19.93 -42.59 -14.62
CA PHE A 424 -19.30 -43.90 -14.47
C PHE A 424 -17.79 -43.82 -14.68
N ASP A 425 -17.05 -44.77 -14.11
CA ASP A 425 -15.59 -44.81 -14.20
C ASP A 425 -15.10 -45.32 -15.56
N ASN A 426 -15.85 -46.22 -16.22
CA ASN A 426 -15.49 -46.75 -17.54
C ASN A 426 -16.72 -47.11 -18.40
N ILE A 427 -16.50 -47.28 -19.70
CA ILE A 427 -17.59 -47.54 -20.67
C ILE A 427 -18.27 -48.90 -20.39
N GLY A 428 -17.50 -49.88 -19.88
CA GLY A 428 -18.02 -51.21 -19.53
C GLY A 428 -19.04 -51.20 -18.40
N THR A 429 -18.80 -50.45 -17.32
CA THR A 429 -19.75 -50.30 -16.18
C THR A 429 -21.01 -49.57 -16.60
N ARG A 430 -20.90 -48.55 -17.45
CA ARG A 430 -22.06 -47.90 -18.07
C ARG A 430 -22.90 -48.90 -18.88
N LYS A 431 -22.28 -49.68 -19.78
CA LYS A 431 -23.00 -50.67 -20.60
C LYS A 431 -23.73 -51.70 -19.73
N LYS A 432 -23.09 -52.19 -18.65
CA LYS A 432 -23.71 -53.09 -17.68
C LYS A 432 -24.90 -52.45 -16.95
N PHE A 433 -24.80 -51.18 -16.59
CA PHE A 433 -25.90 -50.43 -15.97
C PHE A 433 -27.09 -50.28 -16.94
N LEU A 434 -26.84 -49.90 -18.19
CA LEU A 434 -27.89 -49.77 -19.21
C LEU A 434 -28.58 -51.10 -19.49
N ALA A 435 -27.83 -52.21 -19.60
CA ALA A 435 -28.40 -53.54 -19.78
C ALA A 435 -29.31 -53.97 -18.60
N LYS A 436 -28.92 -53.65 -17.36
CA LYS A 436 -29.76 -53.89 -16.18
C LYS A 436 -31.01 -53.01 -16.17
N LEU A 437 -30.89 -51.76 -16.59
CA LEU A 437 -32.01 -50.82 -16.69
C LEU A 437 -33.01 -51.25 -17.76
N GLU A 438 -32.52 -51.68 -18.91
CA GLU A 438 -33.32 -52.22 -20.02
C GLU A 438 -34.08 -53.48 -19.61
N ALA A 439 -33.39 -54.45 -18.99
CA ALA A 439 -34.02 -55.66 -18.46
C ALA A 439 -35.09 -55.36 -17.39
N PHE A 440 -34.84 -54.36 -16.53
CA PHE A 440 -35.81 -53.91 -15.54
C PHE A 440 -37.06 -53.28 -16.19
N LEU A 441 -36.90 -52.45 -17.22
CA LEU A 441 -38.03 -51.83 -17.92
C LEU A 441 -38.85 -52.84 -18.74
N LEU A 442 -38.18 -53.82 -19.35
CA LEU A 442 -38.82 -54.95 -20.03
C LEU A 442 -39.76 -55.74 -19.11
N ASN A 443 -39.36 -55.97 -17.85
CA ASN A 443 -40.21 -56.64 -16.86
C ASN A 443 -41.52 -55.89 -16.58
N TYR A 444 -41.55 -54.57 -16.80
CA TYR A 444 -42.70 -53.70 -16.60
C TYR A 444 -43.38 -53.26 -17.90
N LYS A 445 -43.06 -53.89 -19.05
CA LYS A 445 -43.59 -53.54 -20.38
C LYS A 445 -43.32 -52.08 -20.80
N LYS A 446 -42.19 -51.51 -20.37
CA LYS A 446 -41.76 -50.15 -20.71
C LYS A 446 -40.59 -50.17 -21.68
N THR A 447 -40.51 -49.17 -22.57
CA THR A 447 -39.46 -49.08 -23.58
C THR A 447 -38.33 -48.13 -23.13
N LEU A 448 -37.08 -48.45 -23.48
CA LEU A 448 -35.90 -47.63 -23.22
C LEU A 448 -35.44 -46.96 -24.52
N GLU A 449 -35.47 -45.62 -24.55
CA GLU A 449 -34.99 -44.84 -25.69
C GLU A 449 -33.61 -44.25 -25.39
N ILE A 450 -32.58 -44.68 -26.13
CA ILE A 450 -31.19 -44.26 -25.91
C ILE A 450 -30.79 -43.21 -26.95
N ILE A 451 -30.45 -42.00 -26.49
CA ILE A 451 -29.97 -40.89 -27.33
C ILE A 451 -28.47 -40.69 -27.08
N HIS A 452 -27.68 -40.67 -28.15
CA HIS A 452 -26.25 -40.41 -28.03
C HIS A 452 -25.93 -38.91 -28.13
N THR A 453 -25.18 -38.38 -27.16
CA THR A 453 -24.86 -36.94 -27.07
C THR A 453 -23.41 -36.69 -26.67
N TYR A 454 -22.94 -35.44 -26.81
CA TYR A 454 -21.66 -35.00 -26.26
C TYR A 454 -21.83 -34.47 -24.83
N LYS A 455 -20.80 -34.61 -23.99
CA LYS A 455 -20.84 -34.25 -22.58
C LYS A 455 -21.35 -32.82 -22.34
N ASP A 456 -20.82 -31.83 -23.07
CA ASP A 456 -21.15 -30.42 -22.83
C ASP A 456 -22.60 -30.12 -23.23
N VAL A 457 -23.09 -30.75 -24.29
CA VAL A 457 -24.49 -30.66 -24.75
C VAL A 457 -25.43 -31.33 -23.75
N MET A 458 -25.08 -32.54 -23.27
CA MET A 458 -25.85 -33.27 -22.27
C MET A 458 -26.00 -32.47 -20.97
N LEU A 459 -24.90 -31.89 -20.45
CA LEU A 459 -24.92 -31.10 -19.21
C LEU A 459 -25.64 -29.74 -19.40
N ALA A 460 -25.58 -29.17 -20.60
CA ALA A 460 -26.32 -27.96 -20.94
C ALA A 460 -27.84 -28.21 -21.03
N ASN A 461 -28.25 -29.37 -21.56
CA ASN A 461 -29.65 -29.76 -21.69
C ASN A 461 -30.25 -30.34 -20.40
N ALA A 462 -29.43 -30.95 -19.54
CA ALA A 462 -29.86 -31.54 -18.28
C ALA A 462 -30.63 -30.56 -17.39
N GLU A 463 -31.84 -30.94 -16.97
CA GLU A 463 -32.61 -30.21 -15.97
C GLU A 463 -32.08 -30.56 -14.58
N THR A 464 -31.21 -29.72 -14.02
CA THR A 464 -30.71 -29.93 -12.65
C THR A 464 -31.70 -29.44 -11.61
N LYS A 465 -31.55 -29.86 -10.34
CA LYS A 465 -32.31 -29.30 -9.22
C LYS A 465 -32.24 -27.76 -9.18
N GLU A 466 -31.06 -27.19 -9.46
CA GLU A 466 -30.87 -25.73 -9.49
C GLU A 466 -31.61 -25.06 -10.66
N LYS A 467 -31.56 -25.65 -11.87
CA LYS A 467 -32.31 -25.14 -13.03
C LYS A 467 -33.82 -25.24 -12.81
N ARG A 468 -34.28 -26.35 -12.24
CA ARG A 468 -35.68 -26.57 -11.88
C ARG A 468 -36.12 -25.56 -10.81
N GLN A 469 -35.32 -25.34 -9.76
CA GLN A 469 -35.60 -24.31 -8.77
C GLN A 469 -35.70 -22.91 -9.39
N LYS A 470 -34.78 -22.55 -10.30
CA LYS A 470 -34.84 -21.28 -11.05
C LYS A 470 -36.09 -21.17 -11.92
N ARG A 471 -36.55 -22.27 -12.51
CA ARG A 471 -37.80 -22.33 -13.28
C ARG A 471 -39.01 -22.17 -12.36
N LEU A 472 -39.00 -22.77 -11.17
CA LEU A 472 -40.03 -22.57 -10.14
C LEU A 472 -40.04 -21.13 -9.61
N GLU A 473 -38.88 -20.53 -9.37
CA GLU A 473 -38.77 -19.10 -9.05
C GLU A 473 -39.37 -18.24 -10.17
N HIS A 474 -39.14 -18.62 -11.44
CA HIS A 474 -39.77 -17.98 -12.60
C HIS A 474 -41.29 -18.19 -12.65
N PHE A 475 -41.78 -19.38 -12.29
CA PHE A 475 -43.20 -19.71 -12.14
C PHE A 475 -43.88 -18.78 -11.15
N PHE A 476 -43.35 -18.68 -9.93
CA PHE A 476 -43.92 -17.79 -8.91
C PHE A 476 -43.85 -16.34 -9.34
N ARG A 477 -42.72 -15.91 -9.92
CA ARG A 477 -42.56 -14.55 -10.43
C ARG A 477 -43.58 -14.18 -11.49
N GLU A 478 -43.82 -15.04 -12.48
CA GLU A 478 -44.81 -14.75 -13.53
C GLU A 478 -46.24 -14.74 -12.97
N ALA A 479 -46.57 -15.67 -12.07
CA ALA A 479 -47.86 -15.65 -11.38
C ALA A 479 -48.08 -14.33 -10.61
N TYR A 480 -47.04 -13.84 -9.93
CA TYR A 480 -47.06 -12.54 -9.24
C TYR A 480 -47.09 -11.34 -10.17
N ALA A 481 -46.37 -11.38 -11.29
CA ALA A 481 -46.41 -10.31 -12.29
C ALA A 481 -47.82 -10.18 -12.90
N LEU A 482 -48.53 -11.29 -13.14
CA LEU A 482 -49.90 -11.29 -13.65
C LEU A 482 -50.91 -10.78 -12.62
N THR A 483 -50.76 -11.16 -11.35
CA THR A 483 -51.68 -10.76 -10.26
C THR A 483 -51.50 -9.31 -9.83
N PHE A 484 -50.27 -8.81 -9.78
CA PHE A 484 -49.95 -7.50 -9.19
C PHE A 484 -49.39 -6.47 -10.19
N GLY A 485 -49.07 -6.85 -11.44
CA GLY A 485 -48.48 -5.99 -12.46
C GLY A 485 -49.45 -5.44 -13.52
N LEU A 486 -50.66 -5.99 -13.65
CA LEU A 486 -51.69 -5.52 -14.59
C LEU A 486 -52.65 -4.55 -13.90
N LYS A 487 -52.97 -3.43 -14.57
CA LYS A 487 -54.00 -2.47 -14.11
C LYS A 487 -55.37 -3.18 -14.01
N PRO A 488 -56.27 -2.73 -13.12
CA PRO A 488 -57.63 -3.28 -13.06
C PRO A 488 -58.29 -3.25 -14.45
N GLY A 489 -58.68 -4.41 -14.99
CA GLY A 489 -59.35 -4.55 -16.29
C GLY A 489 -58.45 -4.92 -17.49
N GLU A 490 -57.13 -4.97 -17.34
CA GLU A 490 -56.19 -5.24 -18.44
C GLU A 490 -55.82 -6.73 -18.52
N LYS A 491 -56.12 -7.41 -19.64
CA LYS A 491 -55.67 -8.79 -19.95
C LYS A 491 -54.46 -8.73 -20.88
N ARG A 492 -53.39 -9.47 -20.56
CA ARG A 492 -52.18 -9.54 -21.40
C ARG A 492 -52.48 -10.32 -22.70
N LYS A 493 -52.06 -9.81 -23.85
CA LYS A 493 -52.20 -10.51 -25.15
C LYS A 493 -51.18 -11.65 -25.24
N LEU A 494 -51.64 -12.85 -25.62
CA LEU A 494 -50.84 -14.08 -25.71
C LEU A 494 -49.74 -14.03 -26.80
N GLU A 495 -49.82 -13.08 -27.73
CA GLU A 495 -48.93 -12.97 -28.89
C GLU A 495 -47.54 -12.36 -28.58
N GLU A 496 -47.32 -11.78 -27.38
CA GLU A 496 -46.04 -11.19 -26.95
C GLU A 496 -45.21 -12.09 -26.01
N VAL A 497 -45.59 -13.37 -25.86
CA VAL A 497 -45.05 -14.26 -24.83
C VAL A 497 -43.80 -14.99 -25.33
N SER A 498 -42.66 -14.84 -24.64
CA SER A 498 -41.43 -15.57 -24.98
C SER A 498 -41.57 -17.09 -24.73
N ASN A 499 -40.81 -17.90 -25.46
CA ASN A 499 -40.80 -19.38 -25.29
C ASN A 499 -40.56 -19.82 -23.84
N ASP A 500 -39.80 -19.05 -23.07
CA ASP A 500 -39.52 -19.34 -21.66
C ASP A 500 -40.76 -19.22 -20.77
N VAL A 501 -41.64 -18.25 -21.05
CA VAL A 501 -42.88 -18.05 -20.29
C VAL A 501 -43.90 -19.16 -20.62
N ILE A 502 -43.96 -19.60 -21.88
CA ILE A 502 -44.80 -20.74 -22.30
C ILE A 502 -44.36 -22.02 -21.58
N MET A 503 -43.04 -22.27 -21.48
CA MET A 503 -42.52 -23.40 -20.71
C MET A 503 -42.92 -23.33 -19.22
N VAL A 504 -42.92 -22.14 -18.64
CA VAL A 504 -43.26 -21.92 -17.22
C VAL A 504 -44.74 -22.12 -16.95
N MET A 505 -45.63 -21.65 -17.83
CA MET A 505 -47.08 -21.89 -17.69
C MET A 505 -47.45 -23.39 -17.74
N ARG A 506 -46.60 -24.23 -18.36
CA ARG A 506 -46.77 -25.69 -18.42
C ARG A 506 -46.15 -26.44 -17.23
N THR A 507 -45.45 -25.75 -16.33
CA THR A 507 -44.88 -26.41 -15.15
C THR A 507 -45.94 -26.65 -14.07
N SER A 508 -45.89 -27.82 -13.43
CA SER A 508 -46.66 -28.14 -12.23
C SER A 508 -45.73 -28.36 -11.04
N LEU A 509 -46.22 -27.99 -9.87
CA LEU A 509 -45.49 -27.98 -8.62
C LEU A 509 -45.92 -29.18 -7.76
N SER A 510 -44.97 -30.00 -7.31
CA SER A 510 -45.28 -31.05 -6.34
C SER A 510 -45.44 -30.48 -4.93
N LYS A 511 -46.14 -31.21 -4.06
CA LYS A 511 -46.26 -30.86 -2.63
C LYS A 511 -44.92 -30.61 -1.93
N LYS A 512 -43.89 -31.39 -2.29
CA LYS A 512 -42.54 -31.21 -1.74
C LYS A 512 -41.90 -29.90 -2.20
N GLU A 513 -42.06 -29.55 -3.48
CA GLU A 513 -41.53 -28.29 -4.03
C GLU A 513 -42.28 -27.07 -3.51
N PHE A 514 -43.59 -27.20 -3.32
CA PHE A 514 -44.41 -26.18 -2.66
C PHE A 514 -43.96 -25.95 -1.22
N ALA A 515 -43.73 -27.02 -0.46
CA ALA A 515 -43.19 -26.94 0.89
C ALA A 515 -41.79 -26.31 0.92
N GLU A 516 -40.90 -26.74 0.02
CA GLU A 516 -39.53 -26.20 -0.08
C GLU A 516 -39.54 -24.71 -0.46
N ALA A 517 -40.47 -24.28 -1.31
CA ALA A 517 -40.65 -22.87 -1.69
C ALA A 517 -41.21 -22.00 -0.54
N LEU A 518 -42.03 -22.56 0.35
CA LEU A 518 -42.44 -21.94 1.62
C LEU A 518 -41.34 -22.01 2.70
N GLY A 519 -40.36 -22.90 2.53
CA GLY A 519 -39.36 -23.22 3.54
C GLY A 519 -39.95 -23.99 4.73
N MET A 520 -40.93 -24.86 4.45
CA MET A 520 -41.63 -25.69 5.43
C MET A 520 -41.46 -27.18 5.09
N LYS A 521 -41.74 -28.06 6.06
CA LYS A 521 -41.72 -29.50 5.81
C LYS A 521 -42.93 -29.91 4.97
N PRO A 522 -42.79 -30.84 4.00
CA PRO A 522 -43.92 -31.34 3.20
C PRO A 522 -45.06 -31.93 4.05
N ASP A 523 -44.71 -32.45 5.24
CA ASP A 523 -45.64 -33.08 6.16
C ASP A 523 -46.32 -32.11 7.15
N SER A 524 -45.93 -30.83 7.15
CA SER A 524 -46.56 -29.84 8.03
C SER A 524 -48.03 -29.64 7.67
N LEU A 525 -48.89 -29.56 8.69
CA LEU A 525 -50.35 -29.49 8.50
C LEU A 525 -50.75 -28.29 7.63
N PHE A 526 -50.16 -27.12 7.87
CA PHE A 526 -50.36 -25.91 7.06
C PHE A 526 -50.04 -26.13 5.58
N VAL A 527 -48.90 -26.77 5.25
CA VAL A 527 -48.56 -27.08 3.85
C VAL A 527 -49.55 -28.09 3.27
N LYS A 528 -49.98 -29.09 4.03
CA LYS A 528 -50.98 -30.06 3.56
C LYS A 528 -52.31 -29.38 3.24
N GLN A 529 -52.82 -28.55 4.15
CA GLN A 529 -54.10 -27.85 4.03
C GLN A 529 -54.06 -26.81 2.91
N MET A 530 -53.03 -25.97 2.89
CA MET A 530 -52.87 -24.96 1.84
C MET A 530 -52.68 -25.63 0.47
N PHE A 531 -51.94 -26.74 0.39
CA PHE A 531 -51.80 -27.49 -0.86
C PHE A 531 -53.14 -28.06 -1.34
N ASN A 532 -53.90 -28.70 -0.46
CA ASN A 532 -55.21 -29.27 -0.79
C ASN A 532 -56.25 -28.20 -1.16
N CYS A 533 -56.12 -26.98 -0.63
CA CYS A 533 -56.98 -25.85 -0.95
C CYS A 533 -56.65 -25.25 -2.33
N VAL A 534 -55.36 -25.22 -2.71
CA VAL A 534 -54.90 -24.71 -4.01
C VAL A 534 -55.14 -25.73 -5.13
N ASP A 535 -54.93 -27.03 -4.84
CA ASP A 535 -55.14 -28.16 -5.75
C ASP A 535 -56.65 -28.42 -5.94
N LYS A 536 -57.24 -27.82 -6.98
CA LYS A 536 -58.69 -27.85 -7.23
C LYS A 536 -59.10 -29.14 -7.91
N ASP A 537 -58.25 -29.68 -8.78
CA ASP A 537 -58.51 -30.91 -9.52
C ASP A 537 -58.10 -32.18 -8.75
N LYS A 538 -57.43 -32.03 -7.60
CA LYS A 538 -56.96 -33.09 -6.70
C LYS A 538 -56.00 -34.05 -7.40
N ASP A 539 -55.23 -33.56 -8.36
CA ASP A 539 -54.23 -34.36 -9.10
C ASP A 539 -52.94 -34.60 -8.29
N GLY A 540 -52.82 -34.01 -7.10
CA GLY A 540 -51.67 -34.14 -6.20
C GLY A 540 -50.49 -33.25 -6.61
N ARG A 541 -50.71 -32.31 -7.53
CA ARG A 541 -49.80 -31.26 -7.97
C ARG A 541 -50.56 -29.93 -8.03
N ILE A 542 -49.84 -28.84 -8.22
CA ILE A 542 -50.43 -27.50 -8.41
C ILE A 542 -49.99 -27.00 -9.77
N SER A 543 -50.96 -26.77 -10.66
CA SER A 543 -50.74 -26.14 -11.96
C SER A 543 -50.53 -24.62 -11.83
N PHE A 544 -50.01 -24.00 -12.90
CA PHE A 544 -49.86 -22.53 -12.93
C PHE A 544 -51.19 -21.80 -12.75
N GLN A 545 -52.26 -22.33 -13.33
CA GLN A 545 -53.57 -21.68 -13.29
C GLN A 545 -54.20 -21.76 -11.89
N GLU A 546 -54.13 -22.91 -11.23
CA GLU A 546 -54.64 -23.10 -9.86
C GLU A 546 -53.92 -22.21 -8.85
N PHE A 547 -52.59 -22.12 -8.97
CA PHE A 547 -51.80 -21.23 -8.15
C PHE A 547 -52.15 -19.75 -8.41
N LEU A 548 -52.26 -19.36 -9.69
CA LEU A 548 -52.61 -17.99 -10.08
C LEU A 548 -53.97 -17.58 -9.54
N ASP A 549 -55.01 -18.41 -9.74
CA ASP A 549 -56.37 -18.16 -9.27
C ASP A 549 -56.40 -17.93 -7.76
N THR A 550 -55.68 -18.76 -7.00
CA THR A 550 -55.62 -18.66 -5.55
C THR A 550 -54.96 -17.36 -5.10
N VAL A 551 -53.85 -16.97 -5.75
CA VAL A 551 -53.15 -15.72 -5.46
C VAL A 551 -53.98 -14.48 -5.85
N VAL A 552 -54.72 -14.53 -6.97
CA VAL A 552 -55.68 -13.47 -7.36
C VAL A 552 -56.75 -13.31 -6.30
N LEU A 553 -57.29 -14.43 -5.79
CA LEU A 553 -58.35 -14.43 -4.79
C LEU A 553 -57.87 -13.85 -3.45
N PHE A 554 -56.67 -14.20 -2.97
CA PHE A 554 -56.08 -13.58 -1.78
C PHE A 554 -55.78 -12.08 -1.94
N SER A 555 -55.39 -11.65 -3.14
CA SER A 555 -55.04 -10.26 -3.42
C SER A 555 -56.27 -9.36 -3.62
N ARG A 556 -57.14 -9.74 -4.57
CA ARG A 556 -58.25 -8.93 -5.09
C ARG A 556 -59.65 -9.42 -4.67
N GLY A 557 -59.75 -10.57 -4.01
CA GLY A 557 -61.03 -11.12 -3.53
C GLY A 557 -61.65 -10.25 -2.43
N LYS A 558 -62.97 -10.37 -2.24
CA LYS A 558 -63.66 -9.65 -1.16
C LYS A 558 -63.21 -10.23 0.19
N SER A 559 -63.31 -9.44 1.26
CA SER A 559 -62.93 -9.91 2.60
C SER A 559 -63.66 -11.19 3.02
N GLU A 560 -64.89 -11.39 2.54
CA GLU A 560 -65.65 -12.62 2.76
C GLU A 560 -65.05 -13.85 2.05
N ASP A 561 -64.60 -13.69 0.79
CA ASP A 561 -63.94 -14.74 0.03
C ASP A 561 -62.62 -15.15 0.70
N LYS A 562 -61.87 -14.18 1.23
CA LYS A 562 -60.62 -14.43 1.97
C LYS A 562 -60.87 -15.19 3.28
N LEU A 563 -61.89 -14.80 4.04
CA LEU A 563 -62.28 -15.48 5.27
C LEU A 563 -62.78 -16.90 5.00
N ARG A 564 -63.42 -17.14 3.85
CA ARG A 564 -63.86 -18.49 3.45
C ARG A 564 -62.70 -19.43 3.16
N ILE A 565 -61.67 -18.97 2.47
CA ILE A 565 -60.47 -19.80 2.23
C ILE A 565 -59.76 -20.13 3.54
N ILE A 566 -59.69 -19.18 4.49
CA ILE A 566 -59.07 -19.43 5.79
C ILE A 566 -59.90 -20.45 6.57
N PHE A 567 -61.23 -20.34 6.51
CA PHE A 567 -62.14 -21.31 7.10
C PHE A 567 -61.94 -22.72 6.51
N ASP A 568 -61.92 -22.83 5.17
CA ASP A 568 -61.68 -24.08 4.43
C ASP A 568 -60.26 -24.64 4.67
N MET A 569 -59.30 -23.79 5.06
CA MET A 569 -57.96 -24.21 5.43
C MET A 569 -57.90 -24.76 6.86
N CYS A 570 -58.74 -24.27 7.76
CA CYS A 570 -58.84 -24.75 9.14
C CYS A 570 -59.62 -26.08 9.25
N ASP A 571 -60.68 -26.21 8.45
CA ASP A 571 -61.54 -27.40 8.34
C ASP A 571 -60.74 -28.58 7.72
N ASN A 572 -60.31 -29.53 8.55
CA ASN A 572 -59.41 -30.60 8.11
C ASN A 572 -60.16 -31.83 7.58
N ASP A 573 -61.38 -32.07 8.05
CA ASP A 573 -62.21 -33.20 7.63
C ASP A 573 -63.26 -32.81 6.55
N GLY A 574 -63.42 -31.52 6.26
CA GLY A 574 -64.30 -30.98 5.23
C GLY A 574 -65.77 -30.97 5.65
N ASN A 575 -66.04 -30.96 6.95
CA ASN A 575 -67.39 -31.06 7.52
C ASN A 575 -68.13 -29.70 7.59
N ALA A 576 -67.49 -28.61 7.14
CA ALA A 576 -67.98 -27.23 7.16
C ALA A 576 -68.20 -26.62 8.56
N VAL A 577 -67.57 -27.17 9.59
CA VAL A 577 -67.42 -26.61 10.94
C VAL A 577 -65.96 -26.74 11.39
N ILE A 578 -65.45 -25.80 12.18
CA ILE A 578 -64.08 -25.88 12.71
C ILE A 578 -64.16 -26.25 14.18
N ASP A 579 -63.62 -27.42 14.55
CA ASP A 579 -63.53 -27.77 15.96
C ASP A 579 -62.40 -26.97 16.66
N LYS A 580 -62.49 -26.82 18.00
CA LYS A 580 -61.46 -26.11 18.78
C LYS A 580 -60.07 -26.74 18.63
N LEU A 581 -59.99 -28.04 18.39
CA LEU A 581 -58.75 -28.81 18.25
C LEU A 581 -58.09 -28.59 16.87
N GLU A 582 -58.87 -28.38 15.81
CA GLU A 582 -58.50 -28.11 14.43
C GLU A 582 -57.97 -26.70 14.29
N LEU A 583 -58.67 -25.71 14.88
CA LEU A 583 -58.16 -24.35 14.96
C LEU A 583 -56.83 -24.31 15.73
N THR A 584 -56.74 -25.06 16.84
CA THR A 584 -55.51 -25.17 17.63
C THR A 584 -54.39 -25.86 16.83
N LYS A 585 -54.67 -26.96 16.14
CA LYS A 585 -53.70 -27.68 15.30
C LYS A 585 -53.22 -26.82 14.12
N MET A 586 -54.08 -26.00 13.53
CA MET A 586 -53.75 -25.11 12.41
C MET A 586 -52.88 -23.94 12.88
N LEU A 587 -53.24 -23.28 13.99
CA LEU A 587 -52.41 -22.24 14.63
C LEU A 587 -51.07 -22.81 15.13
N ARG A 588 -51.07 -24.02 15.70
CA ARG A 588 -49.85 -24.75 16.04
C ARG A 588 -48.98 -25.01 14.81
N SER A 589 -49.57 -25.43 13.69
CA SER A 589 -48.81 -25.67 12.46
C SER A 589 -48.19 -24.41 11.86
N LEU A 590 -48.77 -23.24 12.13
CA LEU A 590 -48.20 -21.94 11.77
C LEU A 590 -47.05 -21.58 12.71
N VAL A 591 -47.15 -21.90 14.00
CA VAL A 591 -46.09 -21.66 15.01
C VAL A 591 -44.92 -22.65 14.88
N ASP A 592 -45.17 -23.90 14.47
CA ASP A 592 -44.17 -24.96 14.22
C ASP A 592 -43.14 -24.62 13.13
N ILE A 593 -43.33 -23.50 12.42
CA ILE A 593 -42.33 -22.86 11.55
C ILE A 593 -41.06 -22.52 12.34
N ALA A 594 -41.15 -22.33 13.67
CA ALA A 594 -40.09 -21.81 14.54
C ALA A 594 -39.19 -22.87 15.23
N LYS A 595 -39.24 -24.15 14.83
CA LYS A 595 -38.49 -25.29 15.44
C LYS A 595 -37.25 -24.94 16.28
N THR A 596 -37.40 -24.99 17.61
CA THR A 596 -36.80 -25.94 18.58
C THR A 596 -37.13 -25.45 19.98
N ASP A 597 -38.27 -25.89 20.51
CA ASP A 597 -38.47 -26.38 21.88
C ASP A 597 -39.97 -26.50 22.16
N SER A 598 -40.33 -27.59 22.83
CA SER A 598 -41.67 -28.10 23.09
C SER A 598 -42.48 -27.30 24.14
N MET A 599 -42.37 -25.97 24.15
CA MET A 599 -43.00 -25.11 25.17
C MET A 599 -44.17 -24.25 24.68
N ALA A 600 -44.71 -24.53 23.49
CA ALA A 600 -45.77 -23.70 22.87
C ALA A 600 -47.21 -24.17 23.19
N GLU A 601 -47.41 -25.29 23.89
CA GLU A 601 -48.74 -25.91 23.98
C GLU A 601 -49.69 -25.15 24.93
N GLU A 602 -49.20 -24.66 26.08
CA GLU A 602 -50.00 -23.84 27.01
C GLU A 602 -50.26 -22.42 26.48
N GLU A 603 -49.23 -21.72 25.97
CA GLU A 603 -49.37 -20.33 25.50
C GLU A 603 -50.36 -20.17 24.33
N VAL A 604 -50.43 -21.15 23.42
CA VAL A 604 -51.36 -21.13 22.28
C VAL A 604 -52.78 -21.46 22.74
N MET A 605 -52.94 -22.37 23.70
CA MET A 605 -54.25 -22.68 24.29
C MET A 605 -54.83 -21.48 25.05
N ASP A 606 -54.00 -20.74 25.78
CA ASP A 606 -54.40 -19.51 26.49
C ASP A 606 -54.80 -18.40 25.53
N LEU A 607 -54.08 -18.23 24.41
CA LEU A 607 -54.44 -17.26 23.36
C LEU A 607 -55.80 -17.58 22.74
N ILE A 608 -56.04 -18.84 22.41
CA ILE A 608 -57.31 -19.30 21.81
C ILE A 608 -58.44 -19.17 22.83
N ALA A 609 -58.23 -19.54 24.09
CA ALA A 609 -59.21 -19.32 25.15
C ALA A 609 -59.57 -17.83 25.29
N GLY A 610 -58.59 -16.93 25.22
CA GLY A 610 -58.82 -15.48 25.21
C GLY A 610 -59.60 -14.98 24.00
N MET A 611 -59.37 -15.53 22.80
CA MET A 611 -60.13 -15.17 21.58
C MET A 611 -61.61 -15.61 21.66
N PHE A 612 -61.87 -16.78 22.24
CA PHE A 612 -63.25 -17.27 22.46
C PHE A 612 -63.97 -16.47 23.55
N ALA A 613 -63.25 -16.05 24.60
CA ALA A 613 -63.79 -15.21 25.67
C ALA A 613 -64.14 -13.79 25.19
N ALA A 614 -63.27 -13.15 24.41
CA ALA A 614 -63.48 -11.80 23.88
C ALA A 614 -64.73 -11.69 22.98
N THR A 615 -65.15 -12.80 22.35
CA THR A 615 -66.23 -12.85 21.38
C THR A 615 -67.52 -13.49 21.92
N GLY A 616 -67.54 -13.88 23.19
CA GLY A 616 -68.71 -14.49 23.85
C GLY A 616 -69.02 -15.93 23.38
N LEU A 617 -68.03 -16.64 22.83
CA LEU A 617 -68.16 -17.99 22.26
C LEU A 617 -67.63 -19.09 23.20
N GLU A 618 -67.49 -18.81 24.51
CA GLU A 618 -66.82 -19.67 25.50
C GLU A 618 -67.35 -21.12 25.58
N ASN A 619 -68.65 -21.32 25.32
CA ASN A 619 -69.34 -22.61 25.47
C ASN A 619 -69.52 -23.39 24.15
N LYS A 620 -69.03 -22.90 23.02
CA LYS A 620 -69.12 -23.61 21.73
C LYS A 620 -67.82 -24.38 21.46
N GLU A 621 -67.93 -25.70 21.27
CA GLU A 621 -66.80 -26.57 20.87
C GLU A 621 -66.55 -26.57 19.35
N GLU A 622 -67.55 -26.18 18.56
CA GLU A 622 -67.53 -26.12 17.09
C GLU A 622 -67.86 -24.70 16.60
N LEU A 623 -67.08 -24.20 15.63
CA LEU A 623 -67.25 -22.90 15.00
C LEU A 623 -67.84 -23.05 13.59
N THR A 624 -69.04 -22.50 13.37
CA THR A 624 -69.59 -22.36 12.01
C THR A 624 -68.89 -21.21 11.26
N TYR A 625 -69.06 -21.14 9.94
CA TYR A 625 -68.51 -20.03 9.14
C TYR A 625 -68.94 -18.64 9.64
N ASP A 626 -70.18 -18.51 10.11
CA ASP A 626 -70.68 -17.24 10.66
C ASP A 626 -70.11 -16.93 12.05
N ASP A 627 -69.89 -17.95 12.89
CA ASP A 627 -69.19 -17.80 14.18
C ASP A 627 -67.72 -17.39 13.96
N PHE A 628 -67.02 -18.04 13.02
CA PHE A 628 -65.66 -17.69 12.61
C PHE A 628 -65.59 -16.26 12.04
N LYS A 629 -66.58 -15.87 11.23
CA LYS A 629 -66.72 -14.54 10.64
C LYS A 629 -67.02 -13.47 11.71
N LEU A 630 -67.68 -13.82 12.81
CA LEU A 630 -67.90 -12.97 13.98
C LEU A 630 -66.61 -12.81 14.80
N MET A 631 -65.88 -13.90 15.04
CA MET A 631 -64.58 -13.88 15.71
C MET A 631 -63.58 -12.98 14.96
N MET A 632 -63.61 -13.01 13.62
CA MET A 632 -62.77 -12.16 12.77
C MET A 632 -63.36 -10.75 12.54
N LYS A 633 -64.54 -10.42 13.09
CA LYS A 633 -65.25 -9.13 12.89
C LYS A 633 -64.62 -7.97 13.66
N GLU A 634 -64.12 -8.20 14.86
CA GLU A 634 -63.47 -7.16 15.70
C GLU A 634 -62.21 -6.59 15.04
N TYR A 635 -61.60 -7.36 14.13
CA TYR A 635 -60.44 -6.99 13.35
C TYR A 635 -60.78 -6.39 11.97
N ARG A 636 -62.08 -6.17 11.64
CA ARG A 636 -62.54 -5.73 10.30
C ARG A 636 -62.21 -4.28 9.92
N GLY A 637 -61.97 -3.39 10.89
CA GLY A 637 -61.91 -1.94 10.69
C GLY A 637 -60.92 -1.46 9.61
N ASP A 638 -59.87 -2.23 9.34
CA ASP A 638 -58.77 -1.83 8.46
C ASP A 638 -58.59 -2.69 7.19
N PHE A 639 -59.48 -3.65 6.91
CA PHE A 639 -59.44 -4.41 5.64
C PHE A 639 -59.75 -3.55 4.40
N ILE A 640 -60.13 -2.28 4.57
CA ILE A 640 -60.60 -1.37 3.51
C ILE A 640 -59.44 -0.60 2.85
N ALA A 641 -58.24 -0.57 3.42
CA ALA A 641 -57.07 0.10 2.82
C ALA A 641 -56.19 -0.85 1.98
N ILE A 642 -56.80 -1.69 1.15
CA ILE A 642 -56.07 -2.67 0.32
C ILE A 642 -55.86 -2.08 -1.07
N GLY A 643 -54.81 -1.26 -1.19
CA GLY A 643 -54.21 -0.87 -2.46
C GLY A 643 -52.71 -1.17 -2.44
N LEU A 644 -52.28 -2.25 -3.09
CA LEU A 644 -50.86 -2.47 -3.39
C LEU A 644 -50.39 -1.40 -4.40
N ASP A 645 -49.82 -0.30 -3.92
CA ASP A 645 -49.24 0.75 -4.79
C ASP A 645 -47.94 0.28 -5.49
N CYS A 646 -48.05 -0.48 -6.56
CA CYS A 646 -46.91 -1.01 -7.30
C CYS A 646 -46.15 0.09 -8.05
N LYS A 647 -45.01 0.61 -7.55
CA LYS A 647 -44.04 1.35 -8.38
C LYS A 647 -42.63 1.40 -7.80
N GLY A 648 -41.75 0.57 -8.36
CA GLY A 648 -40.30 0.54 -8.11
C GLY A 648 -39.45 0.99 -9.32
N ALA A 649 -40.06 1.56 -10.36
CA ALA A 649 -39.32 2.08 -11.51
C ALA A 649 -40.03 3.31 -12.08
N LYS A 650 -39.34 4.46 -11.98
CA LYS A 650 -39.65 5.78 -12.56
C LYS A 650 -40.87 6.50 -11.98
N GLN A 651 -40.57 7.54 -11.19
CA GLN A 651 -41.46 8.69 -10.98
C GLN A 651 -41.89 9.24 -12.35
N ASN A 652 -43.20 9.43 -12.54
CA ASN A 652 -43.79 10.74 -12.85
C ASN A 652 -45.33 10.64 -12.83
N PHE A 653 -45.92 11.54 -12.04
CA PHE A 653 -47.31 12.02 -12.03
C PHE A 653 -48.46 11.04 -11.69
N LEU A 654 -49.30 11.47 -10.72
CA LEU A 654 -50.54 10.87 -10.18
C LEU A 654 -50.26 9.64 -9.27
N ASP A 655 -50.58 9.59 -7.97
CA ASP A 655 -51.65 10.20 -7.17
C ASP A 655 -51.16 10.27 -5.70
N THR A 656 -51.47 11.35 -4.97
CA THR A 656 -50.81 11.70 -3.70
C THR A 656 -51.38 10.98 -2.48
N SER A 657 -52.50 10.25 -2.62
CA SER A 657 -53.25 9.65 -1.52
C SER A 657 -52.86 8.21 -1.17
N THR A 658 -52.31 7.44 -2.13
CA THR A 658 -51.95 6.02 -1.91
C THR A 658 -50.55 5.82 -1.34
N ASN A 659 -49.63 6.76 -1.58
CA ASN A 659 -48.32 6.80 -0.93
C ASN A 659 -48.41 7.12 0.59
N ILE A 660 -49.57 7.60 1.06
CA ILE A 660 -49.83 7.95 2.46
C ILE A 660 -50.00 6.69 3.32
N ALA A 661 -50.54 5.59 2.76
CA ALA A 661 -50.83 4.37 3.52
C ALA A 661 -49.57 3.54 3.87
N ARG A 662 -48.47 3.69 3.12
CA ARG A 662 -47.22 2.95 3.32
C ARG A 662 -46.22 3.57 4.29
N MET A 663 -46.47 4.80 4.73
CA MET A 663 -45.62 5.55 5.67
C MET A 663 -46.14 5.56 7.12
N THR A 664 -47.14 4.75 7.41
CA THR A 664 -47.91 4.77 8.67
C THR A 664 -47.13 4.30 9.91
N SER A 665 -45.93 3.71 9.79
CA SER A 665 -45.16 3.28 10.96
C SER A 665 -44.34 4.40 11.64
N PHE A 666 -43.98 5.47 10.93
CA PHE A 666 -43.10 6.53 11.49
C PHE A 666 -43.58 7.97 11.20
N GLN A 667 -44.80 8.17 10.71
CA GLN A 667 -45.24 9.49 10.27
C GLN A 667 -45.46 10.47 11.43
N ILE A 668 -44.54 11.43 11.56
CA ILE A 668 -44.80 12.73 12.18
C ILE A 668 -45.37 13.64 11.08
N ASN A 669 -46.65 14.02 11.19
CA ASN A 669 -47.19 15.15 10.43
C ASN A 669 -46.54 16.44 10.93
N GLN A 670 -45.61 17.03 10.18
CA GLN A 670 -45.09 18.37 10.47
C GLN A 670 -44.94 19.21 9.19
N LEU A 671 -45.34 20.48 9.31
CA LEU A 671 -45.14 21.55 8.34
C LEU A 671 -43.64 21.70 8.03
N PRO A 672 -43.24 21.99 6.78
CA PRO A 672 -41.85 22.21 6.43
C PRO A 672 -41.32 23.46 7.15
N ASP A 673 -40.43 23.28 8.12
CA ASP A 673 -39.61 24.38 8.67
C ASP A 673 -38.84 25.08 7.52
N PRO A 674 -38.68 26.42 7.56
CA PRO A 674 -37.95 27.17 6.54
C PRO A 674 -36.48 26.72 6.44
N GLU A 675 -35.98 26.55 5.21
CA GLU A 675 -34.60 26.16 4.91
C GLU A 675 -33.62 27.27 5.34
N PRO A 676 -32.51 26.94 6.04
CA PRO A 676 -31.49 27.92 6.40
C PRO A 676 -30.72 28.42 5.16
N ASN A 677 -30.29 29.68 5.18
CA ASN A 677 -29.47 30.30 4.13
C ASN A 677 -28.20 29.49 3.82
N TYR A 678 -27.73 29.52 2.56
CA TYR A 678 -26.56 28.76 2.07
C TYR A 678 -25.30 28.92 2.95
N VAL A 679 -25.02 30.15 3.40
CA VAL A 679 -23.86 30.47 4.26
C VAL A 679 -23.98 29.76 5.62
N ILE A 680 -25.14 29.82 6.25
CA ILE A 680 -25.42 29.16 7.53
C ILE A 680 -25.30 27.65 7.38
N ARG A 681 -25.78 27.08 6.27
CA ARG A 681 -25.65 25.65 5.98
C ARG A 681 -24.20 25.21 5.84
N LYS A 682 -23.37 25.96 5.10
CA LYS A 682 -21.93 25.69 4.96
C LYS A 682 -21.17 25.86 6.27
N TRP A 683 -21.51 26.86 7.06
CA TRP A 683 -20.93 27.10 8.39
C TRP A 683 -21.29 26.00 9.38
N ASN A 684 -22.56 25.56 9.39
CA ASN A 684 -23.02 24.43 10.21
C ASN A 684 -22.28 23.15 9.84
N PHE A 685 -22.16 22.86 8.54
CA PHE A 685 -21.39 21.71 8.04
C PHE A 685 -19.92 21.75 8.50
N LEU A 686 -19.27 22.91 8.38
CA LEU A 686 -17.87 23.08 8.80
C LEU A 686 -17.70 22.84 10.30
N ILE A 687 -18.58 23.41 11.14
CA ILE A 687 -18.49 23.19 12.58
C ILE A 687 -18.75 21.73 12.94
N THR A 688 -19.75 21.08 12.33
CA THR A 688 -20.01 19.66 12.57
C THR A 688 -18.80 18.81 12.19
N TYR A 689 -18.15 19.12 11.06
CA TYR A 689 -16.91 18.44 10.65
C TYR A 689 -15.76 18.66 11.66
N LEU A 690 -15.57 19.89 12.15
CA LEU A 690 -14.56 20.20 13.15
C LEU A 690 -14.83 19.50 14.49
N GLU A 691 -16.10 19.43 14.92
CA GLU A 691 -16.50 18.73 16.15
C GLU A 691 -16.30 17.21 16.05
N GLU A 692 -16.63 16.61 14.91
CA GLU A 692 -16.48 15.18 14.64
C GLU A 692 -14.99 14.78 14.58
N TYR A 693 -14.18 15.53 13.82
CA TYR A 693 -12.77 15.19 13.55
C TYR A 693 -11.76 15.91 14.46
N ARG A 694 -12.18 16.59 15.53
CA ARG A 694 -11.28 17.41 16.38
C ARG A 694 -10.00 16.68 16.83
N GLN A 695 -10.12 15.42 17.24
CA GLN A 695 -8.98 14.59 17.69
C GLN A 695 -8.02 14.29 16.53
N HIS A 696 -8.58 13.94 15.36
CA HIS A 696 -7.81 13.68 14.15
C HIS A 696 -7.07 14.92 13.68
N ILE A 697 -7.72 16.09 13.73
CA ILE A 697 -7.13 17.36 13.30
C ILE A 697 -5.94 17.73 14.19
N VAL A 698 -6.09 17.71 15.52
CA VAL A 698 -4.99 18.03 16.45
C VAL A 698 -3.81 17.07 16.27
N TYR A 699 -4.09 15.77 16.17
CA TYR A 699 -3.06 14.76 16.00
C TYR A 699 -2.32 14.89 14.65
N LEU A 700 -3.04 15.13 13.55
CA LEU A 700 -2.44 15.38 12.24
C LEU A 700 -1.65 16.69 12.21
N LEU A 701 -2.14 17.74 12.87
CA LEU A 701 -1.44 19.01 13.02
C LEU A 701 -0.07 18.78 13.68
N ILE A 702 -0.02 18.06 14.80
CA ILE A 702 1.25 17.73 15.50
C ILE A 702 2.20 16.98 14.55
N PHE A 703 1.71 15.97 13.84
CA PHE A 703 2.52 15.20 12.88
C PHE A 703 3.11 16.09 11.77
N PHE A 704 2.30 16.94 11.14
CA PHE A 704 2.76 17.81 10.06
C PHE A 704 3.66 18.95 10.56
N VAL A 705 3.39 19.49 11.75
CA VAL A 705 4.26 20.50 12.38
C VAL A 705 5.64 19.91 12.64
N ILE A 706 5.75 18.73 13.28
CA ILE A 706 7.04 18.07 13.53
C ILE A 706 7.77 17.81 12.21
N THR A 707 7.08 17.26 11.21
CA THR A 707 7.68 16.95 9.90
C THR A 707 8.19 18.21 9.21
N THR A 708 7.42 19.30 9.25
CA THR A 708 7.78 20.59 8.64
C THR A 708 8.93 21.27 9.39
N VAL A 709 8.93 21.24 10.72
CA VAL A 709 10.02 21.78 11.55
C VAL A 709 11.34 21.04 11.26
N LEU A 710 11.32 19.70 11.18
CA LEU A 710 12.51 18.92 10.84
C LEU A 710 13.04 19.23 9.43
N PHE A 711 12.14 19.46 8.46
CA PHE A 711 12.52 19.91 7.13
C PHE A 711 13.21 21.27 7.16
N PHE A 712 12.57 22.28 7.76
CA PHE A 712 13.07 23.65 7.77
C PHE A 712 14.31 23.84 8.65
N GLU A 713 14.43 23.14 9.77
CA GLU A 713 15.62 23.18 10.62
C GLU A 713 16.87 22.76 9.83
N ARG A 714 16.77 21.66 9.05
CA ARG A 714 17.87 21.24 8.17
C ARG A 714 18.05 22.17 6.98
N PHE A 715 16.96 22.62 6.37
CA PHE A 715 17.03 23.55 5.24
C PHE A 715 17.79 24.83 5.62
N VAL A 716 17.45 25.46 6.73
CA VAL A 716 18.13 26.66 7.26
C VAL A 716 19.57 26.35 7.65
N SER A 717 19.82 25.22 8.32
CA SER A 717 21.18 24.80 8.70
C SER A 717 22.12 24.68 7.50
N TYR A 718 21.68 24.08 6.40
CA TYR A 718 22.51 23.89 5.21
C TYR A 718 22.51 25.12 4.27
N THR A 719 21.58 26.06 4.45
CA THR A 719 21.56 27.31 3.70
C THR A 719 22.49 28.36 4.33
N TYR A 720 22.50 28.47 5.66
CA TYR A 720 23.19 29.57 6.36
C TYR A 720 24.26 29.10 7.36
N LEU A 721 24.00 28.04 8.13
CA LEU A 721 24.88 27.65 9.25
C LEU A 721 26.05 26.75 8.83
N SER A 722 25.99 26.15 7.64
CA SER A 722 26.99 25.20 7.12
C SER A 722 27.84 25.78 6.00
N GLU A 723 28.01 27.10 5.93
CA GLU A 723 28.82 27.73 4.89
C GLU A 723 30.31 27.35 4.99
N HIS A 724 30.81 27.12 6.21
CA HIS A 724 32.18 26.67 6.47
C HIS A 724 32.54 25.30 5.85
N THR A 725 31.56 24.49 5.45
CA THR A 725 31.81 23.20 4.77
C THR A 725 31.80 23.31 3.26
N ASP A 726 31.47 24.49 2.72
CA ASP A 726 31.40 24.82 1.29
C ASP A 726 30.53 23.87 0.42
N LEU A 727 29.69 23.04 1.07
CA LEU A 727 28.82 22.07 0.38
C LEU A 727 27.83 22.76 -0.57
N ARG A 728 27.43 24.00 -0.25
CA ARG A 728 26.48 24.79 -1.05
C ARG A 728 27.13 25.32 -2.33
N HIS A 729 28.41 25.68 -2.31
CA HIS A 729 29.12 26.10 -3.51
C HIS A 729 29.29 24.91 -4.47
N VAL A 730 29.59 23.72 -3.94
CA VAL A 730 29.78 22.48 -4.72
C VAL A 730 28.47 21.88 -5.26
N MET A 731 27.42 21.80 -4.44
CA MET A 731 26.17 21.09 -4.77
C MET A 731 24.97 22.01 -5.05
N GLY A 732 25.12 23.32 -4.88
CA GLY A 732 24.03 24.31 -5.01
C GLY A 732 22.99 24.23 -3.89
N TYR A 733 21.82 24.86 -4.11
CA TYR A 733 20.70 24.84 -3.15
C TYR A 733 20.04 23.46 -3.01
N GLY A 734 20.32 22.52 -3.92
CA GLY A 734 19.76 21.17 -3.88
C GLY A 734 20.13 20.41 -2.60
N ILE A 735 21.28 20.70 -1.99
CA ILE A 735 21.70 20.07 -0.74
C ILE A 735 20.79 20.43 0.45
N ALA A 736 20.33 21.68 0.55
CA ALA A 736 19.46 22.10 1.64
C ALA A 736 18.11 21.36 1.57
N VAL A 737 17.57 21.20 0.35
CA VAL A 737 16.31 20.49 0.09
C VAL A 737 16.46 18.99 0.35
N THR A 738 17.55 18.35 -0.10
CA THR A 738 17.75 16.90 0.12
C THR A 738 17.99 16.55 1.58
N ARG A 739 18.66 17.42 2.35
CA ARG A 739 18.90 17.20 3.79
C ARG A 739 17.65 17.46 4.61
N GLY A 740 16.83 18.45 4.23
CA GLY A 740 15.50 18.67 4.82
C GLY A 740 14.55 17.50 4.56
N SER A 741 14.49 17.01 3.33
CA SER A 741 13.66 15.85 2.99
C SER A 741 14.16 14.57 3.67
N ALA A 742 15.47 14.36 3.79
CA ALA A 742 16.05 13.21 4.49
C ALA A 742 15.67 13.15 5.99
N ALA A 743 15.66 14.29 6.69
CA ALA A 743 15.26 14.34 8.10
C ALA A 743 13.76 14.02 8.26
N SER A 744 12.93 14.61 7.41
CA SER A 744 11.48 14.35 7.37
C SER A 744 11.17 12.89 7.07
N LEU A 745 11.91 12.31 6.10
CA LEU A 745 11.81 10.90 5.73
C LEU A 745 12.21 9.96 6.88
N SER A 746 13.29 10.29 7.58
CA SER A 746 13.80 9.51 8.72
C SER A 746 12.78 9.42 9.85
N PHE A 747 12.10 10.53 10.14
CA PHE A 747 11.00 10.56 11.10
C PHE A 747 9.79 9.75 10.61
N CYS A 748 9.35 9.97 9.37
CA CYS A 748 8.17 9.29 8.83
C CYS A 748 8.34 7.77 8.77
N TYR A 749 9.47 7.25 8.26
CA TYR A 749 9.70 5.81 8.19
C TYR A 749 9.79 5.15 9.57
N SER A 750 10.41 5.83 10.54
CA SER A 750 10.47 5.34 11.92
C SER A 750 9.07 5.31 12.56
N LEU A 751 8.23 6.32 12.29
CA LEU A 751 6.86 6.39 12.79
C LEU A 751 5.95 5.29 12.21
N LEU A 752 6.17 4.86 10.97
CA LEU A 752 5.37 3.78 10.35
C LEU A 752 5.38 2.49 11.16
N LEU A 753 6.48 2.17 11.86
CA LEU A 753 6.55 0.98 12.72
C LEU A 753 5.59 1.10 13.91
N LEU A 754 5.58 2.25 14.58
CA LEU A 754 4.72 2.49 15.74
C LEU A 754 3.23 2.40 15.37
N THR A 755 2.85 2.88 14.18
CA THR A 755 1.47 2.77 13.70
C THR A 755 0.99 1.33 13.47
N MET A 756 1.88 0.34 13.51
CA MET A 756 1.57 -1.09 13.30
C MET A 756 1.83 -1.96 14.54
N CYS A 757 2.10 -1.34 15.70
CA CYS A 757 2.25 -2.00 17.00
C CYS A 757 0.86 -2.25 17.64
N ARG A 758 0.19 -3.33 17.22
CA ARG A 758 -1.23 -3.55 17.55
C ARG A 758 -1.47 -3.82 19.04
N ASN A 759 -0.60 -4.60 19.67
CA ASN A 759 -0.75 -4.94 21.09
C ASN A 759 -0.46 -3.71 21.98
N LEU A 760 0.51 -2.90 21.58
CA LEU A 760 0.78 -1.62 22.24
C LEU A 760 -0.41 -0.67 22.11
N ILE A 761 -0.93 -0.47 20.90
CA ILE A 761 -2.08 0.41 20.64
C ILE A 761 -3.29 -0.06 21.46
N THR A 762 -3.55 -1.37 21.54
CA THR A 762 -4.65 -1.90 22.37
C THR A 762 -4.45 -1.64 23.87
N LYS A 763 -3.21 -1.65 24.38
CA LYS A 763 -2.93 -1.31 25.78
C LYS A 763 -3.06 0.19 26.04
N ILE A 764 -2.55 1.04 25.14
CA ILE A 764 -2.68 2.50 25.27
C ILE A 764 -4.17 2.92 25.22
N ARG A 765 -5.02 2.15 24.54
CA ARG A 765 -6.47 2.38 24.51
C ARG A 765 -7.13 2.29 25.89
N GLU A 766 -6.57 1.52 26.82
CA GLU A 766 -7.09 1.42 28.20
C GLU A 766 -6.73 2.67 29.04
N ILE A 767 -5.81 3.51 28.54
CA ILE A 767 -5.35 4.73 29.20
C ILE A 767 -6.23 5.91 28.71
N PRO A 768 -6.53 6.92 29.57
CA PRO A 768 -7.29 8.11 29.17
C PRO A 768 -6.69 8.93 28.01
N LEU A 769 -5.46 8.63 27.57
CA LEU A 769 -4.81 9.24 26.41
C LEU A 769 -5.60 9.08 25.09
N HIS A 770 -6.40 8.02 24.97
CA HIS A 770 -7.31 7.80 23.84
C HIS A 770 -8.32 8.96 23.62
N GLN A 771 -8.62 9.77 24.65
CA GLN A 771 -9.50 10.94 24.50
C GLN A 771 -8.90 12.05 23.63
N TYR A 772 -7.58 12.07 23.45
CA TYR A 772 -6.86 13.06 22.64
C TYR A 772 -6.31 12.47 21.35
N ILE A 773 -5.96 11.17 21.36
CA ILE A 773 -5.37 10.48 20.21
C ILE A 773 -6.36 9.44 19.65
N PRO A 774 -6.76 9.56 18.37
CA PRO A 774 -7.69 8.63 17.76
C PRO A 774 -6.99 7.33 17.33
N LEU A 775 -6.66 6.50 18.32
CA LEU A 775 -5.89 5.25 18.17
C LEU A 775 -6.58 4.23 17.26
N ASP A 776 -7.91 4.26 17.15
CA ASP A 776 -8.67 3.35 16.29
C ASP A 776 -8.36 3.56 14.79
N SER A 777 -7.97 4.78 14.41
CA SER A 777 -7.60 5.14 13.05
C SER A 777 -6.11 4.92 12.71
N HIS A 778 -5.37 4.15 13.51
CA HIS A 778 -3.94 3.87 13.30
C HIS A 778 -3.58 3.41 11.87
N VAL A 779 -4.42 2.59 11.22
CA VAL A 779 -4.18 2.14 9.83
C VAL A 779 -4.39 3.26 8.81
N GLN A 780 -5.36 4.16 9.03
CA GLN A 780 -5.54 5.32 8.15
C GLN A 780 -4.37 6.28 8.32
N PHE A 781 -3.95 6.51 9.56
CA PHE A 781 -2.77 7.31 9.86
C PHE A 781 -1.49 6.72 9.25
N HIS A 782 -1.30 5.40 9.30
CA HIS A 782 -0.19 4.71 8.61
C HIS A 782 -0.15 5.04 7.12
N LYS A 783 -1.30 5.09 6.44
CA LYS A 783 -1.35 5.48 5.02
C LYS A 783 -0.98 6.94 4.80
N ILE A 784 -1.42 7.85 5.67
CA ILE A 784 -1.09 9.28 5.60
C ILE A 784 0.42 9.48 5.78
N VAL A 785 1.01 8.85 6.80
CA VAL A 785 2.46 8.88 7.05
C VAL A 785 3.22 8.28 5.86
N ALA A 786 2.73 7.17 5.30
CA ALA A 786 3.37 6.54 4.14
C ALA A 786 3.32 7.44 2.90
N MET A 787 2.19 8.08 2.61
CA MET A 787 2.08 9.03 1.48
C MET A 787 2.98 10.25 1.67
N THR A 788 3.08 10.75 2.90
CA THR A 788 3.99 11.85 3.26
C THR A 788 5.46 11.43 3.09
N ALA A 789 5.81 10.21 3.52
CA ALA A 789 7.13 9.64 3.31
C ALA A 789 7.45 9.52 1.82
N LEU A 790 6.52 9.01 1.01
CA LEU A 790 6.70 8.88 -0.45
C LEU A 790 6.96 10.24 -1.11
N PHE A 791 6.22 11.28 -0.72
CA PHE A 791 6.45 12.64 -1.21
C PHE A 791 7.89 13.11 -0.94
N PHE A 792 8.37 12.96 0.31
CA PHE A 792 9.75 13.32 0.65
C PHE A 792 10.78 12.38 0.00
N THR A 793 10.47 11.10 -0.25
CA THR A 793 11.36 10.20 -1.01
C THR A 793 11.59 10.73 -2.41
N VAL A 794 10.53 11.15 -3.12
CA VAL A 794 10.65 11.69 -4.48
C VAL A 794 11.49 12.97 -4.48
N ILE A 795 11.22 13.90 -3.56
CA ILE A 795 12.01 15.13 -3.43
C ILE A 795 13.47 14.82 -3.12
N HIS A 796 13.74 13.88 -2.22
CA HIS A 796 15.08 13.46 -1.86
C HIS A 796 15.84 12.85 -3.05
N THR A 797 15.20 11.94 -3.79
CA THR A 797 15.80 11.31 -4.98
C THR A 797 16.08 12.33 -6.08
N VAL A 798 15.11 13.19 -6.42
CA VAL A 798 15.28 14.23 -7.45
C VAL A 798 16.36 15.23 -7.06
N GLY A 799 16.37 15.67 -5.79
CA GLY A 799 17.39 16.58 -5.30
C GLY A 799 18.79 15.96 -5.35
N HIS A 800 18.94 14.66 -5.06
CA HIS A 800 20.23 13.99 -5.20
C HIS A 800 20.68 13.81 -6.66
N CYS A 801 19.76 13.63 -7.62
CA CYS A 801 20.10 13.65 -9.04
C CYS A 801 20.67 15.01 -9.48
N ILE A 802 20.11 16.12 -8.99
CA ILE A 802 20.63 17.47 -9.25
C ILE A 802 21.97 17.68 -8.55
N ASN A 803 22.09 17.25 -7.30
CA ASN A 803 23.33 17.37 -6.54
C ASN A 803 24.47 16.58 -7.21
N PHE A 804 24.24 15.34 -7.64
CA PHE A 804 25.25 14.55 -8.34
C PHE A 804 25.61 15.10 -9.71
N TYR A 805 24.69 15.78 -10.40
CA TYR A 805 25.04 16.56 -11.59
C TYR A 805 26.05 17.66 -11.24
N HIS A 806 25.75 18.50 -10.24
CA HIS A 806 26.66 19.55 -9.81
C HIS A 806 28.03 19.01 -9.35
N VAL A 807 28.05 17.95 -8.53
CA VAL A 807 29.31 17.32 -8.09
C VAL A 807 30.12 16.79 -9.28
N SER A 808 29.46 16.23 -10.30
CA SER A 808 30.16 15.72 -11.49
C SER A 808 30.69 16.82 -12.41
N THR A 809 30.24 18.06 -12.23
CA THR A 809 30.77 19.23 -12.96
C THR A 809 31.93 19.92 -12.22
N GLN A 810 32.19 19.55 -10.97
CA GLN A 810 33.23 20.20 -10.17
C GLN A 810 34.61 19.57 -10.38
N PRO A 811 35.69 20.37 -10.32
CA PRO A 811 37.06 19.89 -10.29
C PRO A 811 37.38 19.14 -9.00
N ILE A 812 38.43 18.31 -9.06
CA ILE A 812 38.84 17.42 -7.97
C ILE A 812 39.23 18.15 -6.68
N GLU A 813 39.75 19.38 -6.77
CA GLU A 813 40.11 20.19 -5.60
C GLU A 813 38.89 20.48 -4.73
N HIS A 814 37.78 20.88 -5.35
CA HIS A 814 36.51 21.11 -4.65
C HIS A 814 35.92 19.80 -4.10
N LEU A 815 36.12 18.68 -4.80
CA LEU A 815 35.66 17.36 -4.35
C LEU A 815 36.45 16.84 -3.14
N ARG A 816 37.74 17.16 -3.03
CA ARG A 816 38.56 16.87 -1.83
C ARG A 816 38.06 17.66 -0.61
N CYS A 817 37.50 18.85 -0.82
CA CYS A 817 36.87 19.63 0.24
C CYS A 817 35.49 19.10 0.65
N LEU A 818 34.78 18.38 -0.24
CA LEU A 818 33.43 17.84 0.01
C LEU A 818 33.41 16.80 1.15
N THR A 819 34.35 15.85 1.13
CA THR A 819 34.44 14.81 2.15
C THR A 819 35.86 14.31 2.35
N LYS A 820 36.25 14.14 3.61
CA LYS A 820 37.54 13.53 4.00
C LYS A 820 37.56 12.00 3.84
N GLU A 821 36.40 11.39 3.60
CA GLU A 821 36.23 9.94 3.54
C GLU A 821 36.45 9.37 2.13
N LEU A 822 36.50 10.23 1.10
CA LEU A 822 36.81 9.83 -0.28
C LEU A 822 38.13 10.46 -0.70
N ASN A 823 39.11 9.62 -0.99
CA ASN A 823 40.36 10.05 -1.59
C ASN A 823 40.35 9.74 -3.08
N PHE A 824 40.70 10.75 -3.87
CA PHE A 824 40.80 10.68 -5.31
C PHE A 824 42.27 10.82 -5.71
N GLU A 825 42.73 9.95 -6.61
CA GLU A 825 44.02 10.10 -7.29
C GLU A 825 44.04 11.44 -8.04
N SER A 826 45.21 12.08 -8.12
CA SER A 826 45.36 13.44 -8.66
C SER A 826 44.80 13.62 -10.08
N ASP A 827 44.81 12.57 -10.89
CA ASP A 827 44.32 12.60 -12.28
C ASP A 827 42.91 12.00 -12.47
N SER A 828 42.29 11.53 -11.38
CA SER A 828 40.98 10.88 -11.47
C SER A 828 39.85 11.89 -11.71
N LYS A 829 38.98 11.59 -12.68
CA LYS A 829 37.80 12.41 -13.03
C LYS A 829 36.54 11.64 -12.64
N PRO A 830 35.98 11.85 -11.43
CA PRO A 830 34.82 11.10 -10.95
C PRO A 830 33.57 11.50 -11.74
N THR A 831 33.18 10.64 -12.68
CA THR A 831 32.00 10.81 -13.53
C THR A 831 30.69 10.65 -12.77
N PHE A 832 29.58 11.08 -13.38
CA PHE A 832 28.24 10.86 -12.81
C PHE A 832 27.96 9.38 -12.52
N SER A 833 28.46 8.48 -13.37
CA SER A 833 28.34 7.03 -13.20
C SER A 833 29.02 6.55 -11.90
N PHE A 834 30.18 7.11 -11.56
CA PHE A 834 30.87 6.81 -10.31
C PHE A 834 30.02 7.19 -9.10
N TRP A 835 29.40 8.37 -9.09
CA TRP A 835 28.58 8.81 -7.96
C TRP A 835 27.33 7.94 -7.75
N ILE A 836 26.70 7.49 -8.83
CA ILE A 836 25.50 6.66 -8.75
C ILE A 836 25.80 5.18 -8.46
N PHE A 837 26.77 4.58 -9.14
CA PHE A 837 27.02 3.14 -9.08
C PHE A 837 28.27 2.75 -8.29
N GLY A 838 29.26 3.65 -8.20
CA GLY A 838 30.50 3.44 -7.45
C GLY A 838 30.39 3.80 -5.97
N THR A 839 29.41 4.64 -5.57
CA THR A 839 29.22 4.99 -4.15
C THR A 839 28.14 4.15 -3.48
N VAL A 840 28.37 3.84 -2.19
CA VAL A 840 27.38 3.15 -1.34
C VAL A 840 26.08 3.94 -1.27
N THR A 841 26.15 5.27 -1.18
CA THR A 841 24.99 6.17 -1.16
C THR A 841 24.14 6.08 -2.43
N GLY A 842 24.77 6.10 -3.61
CA GLY A 842 24.06 6.02 -4.88
C GLY A 842 23.39 4.66 -5.10
N LEU A 843 24.15 3.58 -4.92
CA LEU A 843 23.65 2.22 -5.17
C LEU A 843 22.51 1.85 -4.21
N SER A 844 22.68 2.12 -2.91
CA SER A 844 21.63 1.88 -1.92
C SER A 844 20.39 2.75 -2.17
N GLY A 845 20.57 3.98 -2.66
CA GLY A 845 19.46 4.89 -3.03
C GLY A 845 18.58 4.33 -4.15
N ILE A 846 19.18 3.76 -5.21
CA ILE A 846 18.44 3.12 -6.30
C ILE A 846 17.68 1.89 -5.78
N VAL A 847 18.33 1.04 -5.00
CA VAL A 847 17.71 -0.17 -4.42
C VAL A 847 16.53 0.22 -3.51
N LEU A 848 16.70 1.23 -2.66
CA LEU A 848 15.64 1.76 -1.82
C LEU A 848 14.46 2.28 -2.64
N PHE A 849 14.72 3.05 -3.70
CA PHE A 849 13.68 3.58 -4.58
C PHE A 849 12.86 2.45 -5.24
N ILE A 850 13.52 1.40 -5.71
CA ILE A 850 12.85 0.20 -6.27
C ILE A 850 11.98 -0.47 -5.21
N ILE A 851 12.50 -0.69 -4.00
CA ILE A 851 11.76 -1.32 -2.90
C ILE A 851 10.50 -0.50 -2.55
N VAL A 852 10.64 0.82 -2.43
CA VAL A 852 9.51 1.73 -2.17
C VAL A 852 8.48 1.61 -3.29
N CYS A 853 8.88 1.67 -4.56
CA CYS A 853 7.96 1.52 -5.69
C CYS A 853 7.17 0.19 -5.63
N VAL A 854 7.85 -0.93 -5.36
CA VAL A 854 7.22 -2.25 -5.21
C VAL A 854 6.21 -2.27 -4.07
N ILE A 855 6.57 -1.73 -2.90
CA ILE A 855 5.68 -1.70 -1.74
C ILE A 855 4.42 -0.88 -2.04
N PHE A 856 4.56 0.34 -2.57
CA PHE A 856 3.43 1.24 -2.81
C PHE A 856 2.49 0.74 -3.91
N ILE A 857 3.03 0.21 -5.01
CA ILE A 857 2.22 -0.29 -6.13
C ILE A 857 1.42 -1.52 -5.70
N PHE A 858 2.03 -2.48 -5.01
CA PHE A 858 1.30 -3.67 -4.52
C PHE A 858 0.35 -3.34 -3.35
N ALA A 859 0.61 -2.26 -2.59
CA ALA A 859 -0.30 -1.75 -1.57
C ALA A 859 -1.51 -1.00 -2.14
N HIS A 860 -1.50 -0.65 -3.44
CA HIS A 860 -2.60 0.07 -4.07
C HIS A 860 -3.94 -0.70 -3.95
N PRO A 861 -5.07 -0.05 -3.57
CA PRO A 861 -6.32 -0.72 -3.23
C PRO A 861 -6.82 -1.71 -4.29
N LYS A 862 -6.73 -1.33 -5.58
CA LYS A 862 -7.17 -2.19 -6.71
C LYS A 862 -6.34 -3.47 -6.84
N ILE A 863 -5.04 -3.42 -6.57
CA ILE A 863 -4.13 -4.57 -6.68
C ILE A 863 -4.27 -5.44 -5.43
N ARG A 864 -4.26 -4.82 -4.24
CA ARG A 864 -4.42 -5.50 -2.96
C ARG A 864 -5.69 -6.34 -2.87
N GLN A 865 -6.83 -5.82 -3.35
CA GLN A 865 -8.10 -6.56 -3.34
C GLN A 865 -8.08 -7.82 -4.23
N LYS A 866 -7.36 -7.78 -5.36
CA LYS A 866 -7.30 -8.89 -6.33
C LYS A 866 -6.18 -9.88 -6.03
N ALA A 867 -5.05 -9.41 -5.49
CA ALA A 867 -3.80 -10.15 -5.30
C ALA A 867 -3.26 -10.05 -3.86
N TYR A 868 -4.13 -10.26 -2.86
CA TYR A 868 -3.81 -10.07 -1.44
C TYR A 868 -2.58 -10.85 -0.92
N SER A 869 -2.34 -12.07 -1.42
CA SER A 869 -1.15 -12.86 -1.04
C SER A 869 0.15 -12.19 -1.48
N TYR A 870 0.17 -11.62 -2.69
CA TYR A 870 1.36 -10.93 -3.22
C TYR A 870 1.56 -9.57 -2.57
N PHE A 871 0.48 -8.91 -2.16
CA PHE A 871 0.56 -7.71 -1.33
C PHE A 871 1.38 -7.97 -0.06
N TRP A 872 1.11 -9.04 0.69
CA TRP A 872 1.88 -9.34 1.91
C TRP A 872 3.36 -9.62 1.64
N THR A 873 3.65 -10.36 0.57
CA THR A 873 5.05 -10.62 0.16
C THR A 873 5.75 -9.33 -0.23
N ALA A 874 5.15 -8.50 -1.07
CA ALA A 874 5.71 -7.21 -1.48
C ALA A 874 5.86 -6.26 -0.27
N HIS A 875 4.87 -6.20 0.61
CA HIS A 875 4.91 -5.34 1.79
C HIS A 875 5.98 -5.79 2.78
N SER A 876 6.28 -7.09 2.91
CA SER A 876 7.37 -7.61 3.74
C SER A 876 8.77 -7.16 3.33
N LEU A 877 8.93 -6.56 2.14
CA LEU A 877 10.18 -5.91 1.75
C LEU A 877 10.55 -4.72 2.65
N TYR A 878 9.66 -4.29 3.56
CA TYR A 878 9.99 -3.30 4.58
C TYR A 878 11.21 -3.69 5.44
N TYR A 879 11.49 -4.98 5.67
CA TYR A 879 12.72 -5.41 6.36
C TYR A 879 13.96 -4.93 5.61
N TRP A 880 13.98 -5.13 4.29
CA TRP A 880 15.06 -4.68 3.41
C TRP A 880 15.10 -3.16 3.30
N LEU A 881 13.94 -2.49 3.26
CA LEU A 881 13.86 -1.03 3.29
C LEU A 881 14.62 -0.44 4.48
N PHE A 882 14.40 -0.96 5.69
CA PHE A 882 15.07 -0.45 6.89
C PHE A 882 16.56 -0.80 6.94
N ILE A 883 16.95 -2.01 6.52
CA ILE A 883 18.37 -2.41 6.44
C ILE A 883 19.13 -1.49 5.48
N PHE A 884 18.62 -1.30 4.27
CA PHE A 884 19.26 -0.42 3.30
C PHE A 884 19.21 1.05 3.73
N SER A 885 18.18 1.49 4.47
CA SER A 885 18.12 2.86 5.01
C SER A 885 19.20 3.13 6.06
N LEU A 886 19.56 2.12 6.88
CA LEU A 886 20.69 2.22 7.81
C LEU A 886 22.02 2.29 7.07
N ILE A 887 22.19 1.51 5.99
CA ILE A 887 23.42 1.48 5.18
C ILE A 887 23.57 2.76 4.34
N HIS A 888 22.46 3.31 3.85
CA HIS A 888 22.45 4.43 2.90
C HIS A 888 23.22 5.67 3.39
N GLY A 889 23.18 5.95 4.70
CA GLY A 889 23.89 7.09 5.30
C GLY A 889 25.33 6.81 5.75
N LEU A 890 25.83 5.57 5.67
CA LEU A 890 27.12 5.19 6.26
C LEU A 890 28.33 5.81 5.55
N ALA A 891 28.22 6.11 4.26
CA ALA A 891 29.31 6.69 3.48
C ALA A 891 29.62 8.16 3.83
N LYS A 892 28.82 8.78 4.73
CA LYS A 892 29.01 10.14 5.27
C LYS A 892 29.22 11.26 4.23
N LEU A 893 28.79 11.05 2.97
CA LEU A 893 29.05 11.95 1.84
C LEU A 893 28.69 13.42 2.08
N THR A 894 27.60 13.67 2.82
CA THR A 894 27.05 15.00 3.10
C THR A 894 26.96 15.32 4.60
N GLY A 895 27.46 14.40 5.44
CA GLY A 895 27.40 14.49 6.89
C GLY A 895 27.06 13.17 7.58
N THR A 896 27.10 13.18 8.91
CA THR A 896 26.93 12.00 9.76
C THR A 896 25.55 11.35 9.63
N PRO A 897 25.43 10.00 9.66
CA PRO A 897 24.15 9.31 9.60
C PRO A 897 23.33 9.55 10.88
N ARG A 898 22.08 10.00 10.72
CA ARG A 898 21.14 10.26 11.83
C ARG A 898 19.89 9.40 11.82
N PHE A 899 19.69 8.58 10.78
CA PHE A 899 18.52 7.71 10.66
C PHE A 899 18.35 6.78 11.87
N TRP A 900 19.44 6.21 12.37
CA TRP A 900 19.44 5.30 13.52
C TRP A 900 18.85 5.92 14.80
N ILE A 901 19.01 7.24 15.00
CA ILE A 901 18.48 7.98 16.15
C ILE A 901 16.94 7.93 16.14
N PHE A 902 16.33 8.13 14.97
CA PHE A 902 14.88 8.05 14.81
C PHE A 902 14.37 6.60 14.87
N PHE A 903 15.17 5.65 14.37
CA PHE A 903 14.75 4.27 14.15
C PHE A 903 14.79 3.39 15.41
N ILE A 904 15.78 3.56 16.29
CA ILE A 904 16.08 2.57 17.35
C ILE A 904 14.92 2.35 18.33
N ILE A 905 14.30 3.42 18.83
CA ILE A 905 13.20 3.33 19.80
C ILE A 905 11.96 2.69 19.15
N PRO A 906 11.45 3.18 18.00
CA PRO A 906 10.36 2.53 17.27
C PRO A 906 10.62 1.07 16.90
N ALA A 907 11.85 0.73 16.50
CA ALA A 907 12.21 -0.63 16.12
C ALA A 907 12.15 -1.60 17.31
N ILE A 908 12.66 -1.19 18.47
CA ILE A 908 12.60 -1.98 19.71
C ILE A 908 11.14 -2.22 20.11
N ILE A 909 10.32 -1.18 20.14
CA ILE A 909 8.89 -1.26 20.47
C ILE A 909 8.16 -2.22 19.52
N PHE A 910 8.42 -2.10 18.21
CA PHE A 910 7.84 -2.96 17.20
C PHE A 910 8.29 -4.42 17.34
N ALA A 911 9.57 -4.67 17.63
CA ALA A 911 10.10 -6.01 17.85
C ALA A 911 9.40 -6.70 19.04
N PHE A 912 9.25 -6.01 20.17
CA PHE A 912 8.50 -6.53 21.32
C PHE A 912 7.04 -6.81 20.99
N ASP A 913 6.35 -5.91 20.29
CA ASP A 913 4.96 -6.11 19.85
C ASP A 913 4.81 -7.36 18.96
N LYS A 914 5.78 -7.62 18.08
CA LYS A 914 5.80 -8.81 17.22
C LYS A 914 6.11 -10.10 17.96
N ILE A 915 7.01 -10.08 18.94
CA ILE A 915 7.29 -11.25 19.79
C ILE A 915 6.02 -11.67 20.53
N VAL A 916 5.31 -10.72 21.14
CA VAL A 916 4.02 -10.99 21.80
C VAL A 916 2.98 -11.56 20.83
N SER A 917 2.90 -11.01 19.61
CA SER A 917 1.98 -11.49 18.57
C SER A 917 2.28 -12.93 18.11
N LEU A 918 3.56 -13.31 18.01
CA LEU A 918 3.98 -14.62 17.51
C LEU A 918 3.65 -15.75 18.49
N GLN A 919 3.73 -15.49 19.80
CA GLN A 919 3.37 -16.45 20.84
C GLN A 919 1.89 -16.86 20.76
N ALA A 920 0.99 -15.92 20.48
CA ALA A 920 -0.45 -16.19 20.38
C ALA A 920 -0.87 -17.00 19.13
N LYS A 921 -0.07 -16.97 18.05
CA LYS A 921 -0.43 -17.54 16.73
C LYS A 921 -0.39 -19.08 16.64
N HIS A 922 0.30 -19.76 17.57
CA HIS A 922 0.60 -21.18 17.46
C HIS A 922 -0.32 -22.11 18.28
N MET A 923 -1.40 -21.59 18.85
CA MET A 923 -2.33 -22.38 19.67
C MET A 923 -3.39 -23.09 18.81
N GLU A 924 -3.55 -24.40 19.02
CA GLU A 924 -4.59 -25.23 18.38
C GLU A 924 -5.81 -25.37 19.28
N LEU A 925 -7.00 -25.25 18.71
CA LEU A 925 -8.29 -25.33 19.40
C LEU A 925 -9.16 -26.46 18.89
N ASP A 926 -9.97 -27.00 19.79
CA ASP A 926 -10.89 -28.10 19.51
C ASP A 926 -12.26 -27.57 19.08
N VAL A 927 -12.85 -28.23 18.08
CA VAL A 927 -14.24 -27.97 17.66
C VAL A 927 -15.17 -28.67 18.64
N LEU A 928 -16.11 -27.92 19.22
CA LEU A 928 -17.09 -28.43 20.16
C LEU A 928 -18.33 -28.99 19.44
N ASP A 929 -18.82 -28.26 18.44
CA ASP A 929 -20.06 -28.57 17.74
C ASP A 929 -20.08 -27.92 16.34
N SER A 930 -20.73 -28.58 15.38
CA SER A 930 -20.84 -28.11 14.00
C SER A 930 -22.21 -28.43 13.41
N GLU A 931 -22.89 -27.43 12.88
CA GLU A 931 -24.25 -27.55 12.35
C GLU A 931 -24.32 -27.05 10.90
N LEU A 932 -24.98 -27.82 10.03
CA LEU A 932 -25.24 -27.45 8.65
C LEU A 932 -26.61 -26.79 8.53
N LEU A 933 -26.61 -25.47 8.52
CA LEU A 933 -27.81 -24.66 8.40
C LEU A 933 -28.32 -24.63 6.94
N PRO A 934 -29.61 -24.35 6.73
CA PRO A 934 -30.18 -24.05 5.42
C PRO A 934 -29.44 -22.93 4.68
N SER A 935 -29.70 -22.79 3.37
CA SER A 935 -29.10 -21.74 2.53
C SER A 935 -27.56 -21.69 2.57
N ASP A 936 -26.91 -22.86 2.56
CA ASP A 936 -25.46 -23.00 2.41
C ASP A 936 -24.61 -22.32 3.51
N VAL A 937 -25.12 -22.25 4.75
CA VAL A 937 -24.39 -21.73 5.92
C VAL A 937 -23.97 -22.84 6.88
N THR A 938 -22.73 -22.79 7.37
CA THR A 938 -22.19 -23.74 8.35
C THR A 938 -21.85 -23.00 9.64
N LYS A 939 -22.44 -23.44 10.76
CA LYS A 939 -22.14 -22.94 12.11
C LYS A 939 -21.07 -23.81 12.73
N VAL A 940 -19.99 -23.19 13.21
CA VAL A 940 -18.87 -23.89 13.85
C VAL A 940 -18.66 -23.30 15.24
N LYS A 941 -18.81 -24.11 16.28
CA LYS A 941 -18.49 -23.76 17.68
C LYS A 941 -17.18 -24.43 18.08
N PHE A 942 -16.27 -23.68 18.69
CA PHE A 942 -14.96 -24.16 19.10
C PHE A 942 -14.55 -23.59 20.46
N SER A 943 -13.58 -24.24 21.12
CA SER A 943 -13.17 -23.90 22.48
C SER A 943 -12.58 -22.49 22.57
N ARG A 944 -12.88 -21.78 23.66
CA ARG A 944 -12.34 -20.45 23.93
C ARG A 944 -11.03 -20.56 24.71
N PRO A 945 -9.92 -19.95 24.25
CA PRO A 945 -8.69 -19.89 25.03
C PRO A 945 -8.84 -19.00 26.27
N PRO A 946 -8.25 -19.36 27.44
CA PRO A 946 -8.36 -18.57 28.66
C PRO A 946 -7.83 -17.13 28.54
N SER A 947 -6.76 -16.93 27.75
CA SER A 947 -6.16 -15.63 27.49
C SER A 947 -6.89 -14.81 26.41
N PHE A 948 -7.89 -15.39 25.74
CA PHE A 948 -8.56 -14.76 24.60
C PHE A 948 -9.70 -13.84 25.07
N LYS A 949 -9.34 -12.58 25.26
CA LYS A 949 -10.29 -11.48 25.45
C LYS A 949 -10.62 -10.87 24.10
N TYR A 950 -11.90 -10.78 23.79
CA TYR A 950 -12.41 -10.14 22.59
C TYR A 950 -13.65 -9.33 22.97
N LEU A 951 -14.03 -8.43 22.08
CA LEU A 951 -15.16 -7.54 22.22
C LEU A 951 -16.16 -7.81 21.10
N SER A 952 -17.42 -7.43 21.33
CA SER A 952 -18.51 -7.71 20.42
C SER A 952 -18.28 -7.11 19.02
N GLY A 953 -18.64 -7.88 18.00
CA GLY A 953 -18.45 -7.51 16.58
C GLY A 953 -17.02 -7.67 16.04
N GLN A 954 -16.04 -8.09 16.85
CA GLN A 954 -14.70 -8.41 16.34
C GLN A 954 -14.71 -9.65 15.44
N TRP A 955 -13.73 -9.72 14.54
CA TRP A 955 -13.55 -10.85 13.64
C TRP A 955 -12.20 -11.52 13.88
N ILE A 956 -12.10 -12.78 13.50
CA ILE A 956 -10.89 -13.59 13.63
C ILE A 956 -10.48 -14.12 12.27
N ARG A 957 -9.23 -14.53 12.16
CA ARG A 957 -8.77 -15.37 11.07
C ARG A 957 -8.74 -16.81 11.52
N LEU A 958 -9.45 -17.65 10.80
CA LEU A 958 -9.65 -19.04 11.13
C LEU A 958 -8.98 -19.92 10.08
N CYS A 959 -8.25 -20.93 10.53
CA CYS A 959 -7.63 -21.95 9.69
C CYS A 959 -8.04 -23.33 10.20
N CYS A 960 -8.51 -24.20 9.30
CA CYS A 960 -8.81 -25.59 9.61
C CYS A 960 -7.61 -26.48 9.24
N THR A 961 -7.07 -27.20 10.23
CA THR A 961 -5.85 -28.01 10.06
C THR A 961 -6.02 -29.19 9.09
N ALA A 962 -7.25 -29.65 8.86
CA ALA A 962 -7.57 -30.78 8.00
C ALA A 962 -7.32 -30.54 6.50
N PHE A 963 -7.38 -29.28 6.02
CA PHE A 963 -7.18 -28.99 4.59
C PHE A 963 -5.81 -28.43 4.28
N LYS A 964 -5.44 -27.33 4.95
CA LYS A 964 -4.17 -26.61 4.77
C LYS A 964 -3.87 -25.79 6.01
N LYS A 965 -2.76 -26.11 6.68
CA LYS A 965 -2.34 -25.51 7.97
C LYS A 965 -1.96 -24.02 7.90
N SER A 966 -1.88 -23.41 6.72
CA SER A 966 -1.44 -22.03 6.50
C SER A 966 -2.46 -21.13 5.79
N GLU A 967 -3.65 -21.64 5.45
CA GLU A 967 -4.68 -20.87 4.74
C GLU A 967 -5.71 -20.32 5.73
N PHE A 968 -5.51 -19.06 6.14
CA PHE A 968 -6.39 -18.35 7.07
C PHE A 968 -7.49 -17.56 6.33
N HIS A 969 -8.73 -17.69 6.81
CA HIS A 969 -9.91 -16.97 6.30
C HIS A 969 -10.48 -16.05 7.37
N SER A 970 -10.87 -14.83 7.00
CA SER A 970 -11.40 -13.84 7.95
C SER A 970 -12.90 -14.08 8.16
N LEU A 971 -13.33 -14.26 9.41
CA LEU A 971 -14.69 -14.58 9.81
C LEU A 971 -15.08 -13.79 11.07
N THR A 972 -16.26 -13.21 11.09
CA THR A 972 -16.79 -12.49 12.26
C THR A 972 -17.20 -13.46 13.36
N LEU A 973 -16.86 -13.13 14.62
CA LEU A 973 -17.36 -13.88 15.77
C LEU A 973 -18.83 -13.55 15.97
N THR A 974 -19.66 -14.59 15.96
CA THR A 974 -21.10 -14.47 16.25
C THR A 974 -21.43 -14.72 17.72
N SER A 975 -20.49 -15.31 18.47
CA SER A 975 -20.58 -15.46 19.92
C SER A 975 -20.37 -14.13 20.65
N ALA A 976 -20.94 -14.00 21.85
CA ALA A 976 -20.78 -12.82 22.70
C ALA A 976 -19.58 -12.98 23.66
N PRO A 977 -18.92 -11.88 24.08
CA PRO A 977 -17.72 -11.91 24.94
C PRO A 977 -17.89 -12.61 26.29
N HIS A 978 -19.12 -12.75 26.78
CA HIS A 978 -19.43 -13.46 28.03
C HIS A 978 -19.60 -14.98 27.86
N GLU A 979 -19.66 -15.49 26.63
CA GLU A 979 -19.81 -16.92 26.37
C GLU A 979 -18.48 -17.69 26.54
N ASN A 980 -18.58 -18.93 27.00
CA ASN A 980 -17.43 -19.82 27.26
C ASN A 980 -16.89 -20.51 25.99
N TYR A 981 -17.51 -20.27 24.84
CA TYR A 981 -17.14 -20.82 23.54
C TYR A 981 -17.06 -19.70 22.51
N LEU A 982 -16.41 -19.97 21.38
CA LEU A 982 -16.39 -19.09 20.22
C LEU A 982 -17.22 -19.71 19.10
N SER A 983 -18.02 -18.90 18.40
CA SER A 983 -18.82 -19.36 17.27
C SER A 983 -18.65 -18.48 16.03
N VAL A 984 -18.69 -19.12 14.86
CA VAL A 984 -18.68 -18.45 13.55
C VAL A 984 -19.75 -19.06 12.63
N HIS A 985 -20.38 -18.21 11.83
CA HIS A 985 -21.32 -18.62 10.77
C HIS A 985 -20.67 -18.40 9.41
N VAL A 986 -20.39 -19.51 8.69
CA VAL A 986 -19.60 -19.51 7.45
C VAL A 986 -20.51 -19.79 6.27
N LYS A 987 -20.69 -18.80 5.39
CA LYS A 987 -21.41 -18.97 4.12
C LYS A 987 -20.53 -19.65 3.06
N ALA A 988 -21.03 -20.68 2.40
CA ALA A 988 -20.29 -21.42 1.39
C ALA A 988 -20.24 -20.69 0.03
N GLN A 989 -19.28 -19.79 -0.15
CA GLN A 989 -19.06 -19.05 -1.42
C GLN A 989 -17.80 -19.47 -2.19
N GLY A 990 -16.75 -19.90 -1.48
CA GLY A 990 -15.44 -20.18 -2.05
C GLY A 990 -15.02 -21.64 -1.93
N PRO A 991 -13.90 -22.04 -2.58
CA PRO A 991 -13.40 -23.41 -2.52
C PRO A 991 -13.07 -23.87 -1.10
N TRP A 992 -12.55 -22.98 -0.24
CA TRP A 992 -12.23 -23.31 1.14
C TRP A 992 -13.49 -23.48 1.99
N THR A 993 -14.46 -22.57 1.88
CA THR A 993 -15.73 -22.66 2.63
C THR A 993 -16.56 -23.87 2.20
N TRP A 994 -16.53 -24.24 0.91
CA TRP A 994 -17.14 -25.47 0.42
C TRP A 994 -16.42 -26.72 0.93
N LYS A 995 -15.08 -26.72 1.02
CA LYS A 995 -14.34 -27.81 1.65
C LYS A 995 -14.71 -27.95 3.13
N LEU A 996 -14.80 -26.84 3.85
CA LEU A 996 -15.23 -26.81 5.25
C LEU A 996 -16.63 -27.42 5.40
N ARG A 997 -17.59 -26.97 4.60
CA ARG A 997 -18.97 -27.49 4.60
C ARG A 997 -19.02 -28.98 4.26
N ASN A 998 -18.34 -29.40 3.18
CA ASN A 998 -18.33 -30.78 2.72
C ASN A 998 -17.65 -31.73 3.71
N TYR A 999 -16.65 -31.24 4.45
CA TYR A 999 -16.00 -32.01 5.50
C TYR A 999 -16.96 -32.27 6.65
N PHE A 1000 -17.74 -31.27 7.07
CA PHE A 1000 -18.77 -31.43 8.09
C PHE A 1000 -20.07 -32.08 7.59
N ASP A 1001 -20.16 -32.46 6.31
CA ASP A 1001 -21.34 -33.12 5.73
C ASP A 1001 -21.48 -34.56 6.27
N PRO A 1002 -22.58 -34.90 6.97
CA PRO A 1002 -22.84 -36.25 7.45
C PRO A 1002 -22.79 -37.31 6.36
N ASN A 1003 -23.01 -36.92 5.09
CA ASN A 1003 -23.01 -37.80 3.94
C ASN A 1003 -21.61 -38.13 3.40
N ASN A 1004 -20.61 -37.31 3.68
CA ASN A 1004 -19.23 -37.49 3.19
C ASN A 1004 -18.29 -38.10 4.23
N PHE A 1005 -18.73 -38.26 5.49
CA PHE A 1005 -17.86 -38.69 6.57
C PHE A 1005 -17.45 -40.18 6.46
N GLU A 1006 -16.13 -40.41 6.41
CA GLU A 1006 -15.47 -41.63 6.86
C GLU A 1006 -15.83 -41.88 8.34
N ASN A 1007 -15.91 -43.14 8.76
CA ASN A 1007 -16.43 -43.57 10.07
C ASN A 1007 -16.01 -42.65 11.23
N LYS A 1008 -16.99 -42.03 11.90
CA LYS A 1008 -16.82 -41.18 13.11
C LYS A 1008 -16.18 -41.91 14.31
N ALA A 1009 -15.88 -43.21 14.21
CA ALA A 1009 -15.42 -44.02 15.33
C ALA A 1009 -13.90 -43.96 15.58
N GLU A 1010 -13.06 -43.50 14.62
CA GLU A 1010 -11.59 -43.60 14.76
C GLU A 1010 -10.79 -42.29 14.51
N HIS A 1011 -11.43 -41.17 14.14
CA HIS A 1011 -10.71 -39.91 13.90
C HIS A 1011 -11.27 -38.71 14.71
N PRO A 1012 -10.41 -37.99 15.46
CA PRO A 1012 -10.82 -36.83 16.24
C PRO A 1012 -11.27 -35.66 15.33
N LEU A 1013 -12.17 -34.83 15.86
CA LEU A 1013 -12.62 -33.59 15.20
C LEU A 1013 -11.42 -32.73 14.77
N PRO A 1014 -11.48 -32.05 13.62
CA PRO A 1014 -10.36 -31.29 13.10
C PRO A 1014 -10.06 -30.10 14.02
N LYS A 1015 -8.78 -29.90 14.32
CA LYS A 1015 -8.35 -28.75 15.11
C LYS A 1015 -8.39 -27.47 14.28
N ILE A 1016 -8.74 -26.37 14.93
CA ILE A 1016 -8.77 -25.04 14.35
C ILE A 1016 -7.63 -24.21 14.93
N ARG A 1017 -7.00 -23.39 14.08
CA ARG A 1017 -6.08 -22.33 14.53
C ARG A 1017 -6.74 -20.99 14.33
N LEU A 1018 -6.62 -20.12 15.33
CA LEU A 1018 -7.12 -18.76 15.25
C LEU A 1018 -5.98 -17.76 15.20
N GLU A 1019 -6.24 -16.62 14.58
CA GLU A 1019 -5.41 -15.42 14.66
C GLU A 1019 -6.37 -14.23 14.88
N GLY A 1020 -6.08 -13.37 15.84
CA GLY A 1020 -6.98 -12.29 16.25
C GLY A 1020 -7.05 -12.13 17.77
N PRO A 1021 -8.00 -11.35 18.30
CA PRO A 1021 -9.11 -10.71 17.58
C PRO A 1021 -8.63 -9.54 16.71
N PHE A 1022 -9.30 -9.35 15.57
CA PHE A 1022 -9.05 -8.25 14.63
C PHE A 1022 -10.30 -7.40 14.47
N GLY A 1023 -10.09 -6.10 14.21
CA GLY A 1023 -11.18 -5.13 14.14
C GLY A 1023 -11.68 -4.70 15.53
N GLY A 1024 -12.60 -3.74 15.53
CA GLY A 1024 -13.16 -3.15 16.75
C GLY A 1024 -13.74 -1.75 16.56
N GLY A 1025 -14.43 -1.50 15.43
CA GLY A 1025 -15.06 -0.19 15.12
C GLY A 1025 -16.30 0.10 15.99
N ASN A 1026 -17.19 -0.88 16.19
CA ASN A 1026 -18.49 -0.62 16.83
C ASN A 1026 -18.51 -0.97 18.31
N GLN A 1027 -17.76 -0.23 19.10
CA GLN A 1027 -17.95 -0.30 20.56
C GLN A 1027 -18.57 0.97 21.10
N ASP A 1028 -18.63 2.04 20.33
CA ASP A 1028 -19.06 3.32 20.84
C ASP A 1028 -20.57 3.42 21.09
N TRP A 1029 -21.34 2.36 20.82
CA TRP A 1029 -22.77 2.33 21.12
C TRP A 1029 -23.05 2.44 22.62
N TYR A 1030 -22.16 1.95 23.51
CA TYR A 1030 -22.31 2.16 24.96
C TYR A 1030 -22.01 3.60 25.39
N LYS A 1031 -21.33 4.41 24.56
CA LYS A 1031 -21.04 5.83 24.87
C LYS A 1031 -22.27 6.73 24.67
N HIS A 1032 -23.31 6.22 24.02
CA HIS A 1032 -24.51 6.97 23.68
C HIS A 1032 -25.70 6.44 24.47
N GLU A 1033 -26.50 7.34 25.05
CA GLU A 1033 -27.75 6.94 25.72
C GLU A 1033 -28.73 6.27 24.74
N ILE A 1034 -28.66 6.64 23.46
CA ILE A 1034 -29.49 6.09 22.39
C ILE A 1034 -28.59 5.74 21.22
N ALA A 1035 -28.74 4.51 20.73
CA ALA A 1035 -28.00 4.01 19.58
C ALA A 1035 -28.97 3.52 18.48
N VAL A 1036 -28.72 3.93 17.25
CA VAL A 1036 -29.37 3.40 16.04
C VAL A 1036 -28.37 2.50 15.33
N MET A 1037 -28.64 1.21 15.29
CA MET A 1037 -27.79 0.19 14.68
C MET A 1037 -28.41 -0.28 13.37
N VAL A 1038 -27.70 -0.08 12.25
CA VAL A 1038 -28.19 -0.43 10.90
C VAL A 1038 -27.34 -1.54 10.30
N GLY A 1039 -27.93 -2.73 10.16
CA GLY A 1039 -27.30 -3.90 9.54
C GLY A 1039 -27.78 -4.12 8.11
N GLY A 1040 -26.89 -4.07 7.13
CA GLY A 1040 -27.16 -4.26 5.71
C GLY A 1040 -26.54 -5.53 5.13
N GLY A 1041 -27.37 -6.48 4.67
CA GLY A 1041 -26.89 -7.72 4.04
C GLY A 1041 -25.91 -8.51 4.92
N ILE A 1042 -24.71 -8.85 4.40
CA ILE A 1042 -23.65 -9.55 5.19
C ILE A 1042 -23.18 -8.78 6.42
N GLY A 1043 -23.37 -7.45 6.43
CA GLY A 1043 -23.00 -6.57 7.52
C GLY A 1043 -23.82 -6.77 8.80
N VAL A 1044 -24.83 -7.64 8.77
CA VAL A 1044 -25.63 -8.00 9.96
C VAL A 1044 -24.90 -8.97 10.91
N THR A 1045 -23.99 -9.78 10.39
CA THR A 1045 -23.28 -10.84 11.14
C THR A 1045 -22.64 -10.38 12.47
N PRO A 1046 -21.95 -9.22 12.53
CA PRO A 1046 -21.37 -8.69 13.78
C PRO A 1046 -22.43 -8.32 14.83
N TYR A 1047 -23.63 -7.90 14.40
CA TYR A 1047 -24.70 -7.51 15.31
C TYR A 1047 -25.27 -8.69 16.10
N ALA A 1048 -25.07 -9.94 15.66
CA ALA A 1048 -25.42 -11.11 16.46
C ALA A 1048 -24.69 -11.11 17.82
N SER A 1049 -23.38 -10.80 17.79
CA SER A 1049 -22.55 -10.70 18.99
C SER A 1049 -22.89 -9.45 19.81
N ILE A 1050 -23.07 -8.29 19.13
CA ILE A 1050 -23.37 -7.00 19.78
C ILE A 1050 -24.73 -7.01 20.50
N LEU A 1051 -25.78 -7.53 19.88
CA LEU A 1051 -27.12 -7.53 20.45
C LEU A 1051 -27.23 -8.48 21.65
N ASN A 1052 -26.57 -9.64 21.59
CA ASN A 1052 -26.52 -10.59 22.71
C ASN A 1052 -25.73 -10.00 23.90
N ASP A 1053 -24.60 -9.34 23.63
CA ASP A 1053 -23.80 -8.65 24.66
C ASP A 1053 -24.52 -7.43 25.27
N LEU A 1054 -25.28 -6.67 24.46
CA LEU A 1054 -26.13 -5.57 24.91
C LEU A 1054 -27.16 -6.06 25.95
N VAL A 1055 -27.95 -7.08 25.59
CA VAL A 1055 -29.01 -7.61 26.46
C VAL A 1055 -28.44 -8.29 27.71
N PHE A 1056 -27.27 -8.94 27.60
CA PHE A 1056 -26.56 -9.46 28.77
C PHE A 1056 -26.05 -8.33 29.68
N GLY A 1057 -25.53 -7.24 29.11
CA GLY A 1057 -25.04 -6.08 29.83
C GLY A 1057 -26.13 -5.36 30.63
N THR A 1058 -27.33 -5.22 30.06
CA THR A 1058 -28.49 -4.59 30.74
C THR A 1058 -29.08 -5.49 31.82
N SER A 1059 -29.20 -6.79 31.57
CA SER A 1059 -29.74 -7.74 32.56
C SER A 1059 -28.83 -7.97 33.78
N THR A 1060 -27.51 -7.79 33.63
CA THR A 1060 -26.52 -8.00 34.71
C THR A 1060 -26.00 -6.71 35.35
N ASN A 1061 -26.49 -5.53 34.95
CA ASN A 1061 -26.04 -4.21 35.42
C ASN A 1061 -24.51 -3.99 35.36
N ARG A 1062 -23.83 -4.62 34.38
CA ARG A 1062 -22.36 -4.63 34.28
C ARG A 1062 -21.74 -3.27 33.94
N TYR A 1063 -22.53 -2.36 33.36
CA TYR A 1063 -22.11 -1.05 32.88
C TYR A 1063 -22.75 0.07 33.69
N SER A 1064 -22.15 0.43 34.84
CA SER A 1064 -22.67 1.43 35.79
C SER A 1064 -22.39 2.90 35.40
N GLY A 1065 -21.71 3.16 34.27
CA GLY A 1065 -21.11 4.47 33.96
C GLY A 1065 -21.82 5.36 32.93
N VAL A 1066 -22.51 4.80 31.92
CA VAL A 1066 -23.52 5.42 31.04
C VAL A 1066 -24.27 4.26 30.37
N ALA A 1067 -25.48 3.94 30.82
CA ALA A 1067 -26.25 2.83 30.26
C ALA A 1067 -26.98 3.29 28.99
N CYS A 1068 -26.73 2.62 27.85
CA CYS A 1068 -27.56 2.78 26.66
C CYS A 1068 -29.00 2.43 27.04
N LYS A 1069 -29.89 3.43 27.04
CA LYS A 1069 -31.29 3.31 27.51
C LYS A 1069 -32.19 2.69 26.45
N LYS A 1070 -31.90 2.96 25.16
CA LYS A 1070 -32.70 2.47 24.03
C LYS A 1070 -31.81 2.21 22.81
N VAL A 1071 -32.02 1.08 22.16
CA VAL A 1071 -31.34 0.70 20.91
C VAL A 1071 -32.37 0.40 19.84
N TYR A 1072 -32.27 1.12 18.72
CA TYR A 1072 -33.04 0.84 17.51
C TYR A 1072 -32.19 0.00 16.56
N PHE A 1073 -32.60 -1.23 16.30
CA PHE A 1073 -31.92 -2.11 15.37
C PHE A 1073 -32.70 -2.22 14.05
N LEU A 1074 -32.14 -1.62 13.00
CA LEU A 1074 -32.67 -1.60 11.64
C LEU A 1074 -31.95 -2.66 10.80
N TRP A 1075 -32.59 -3.80 10.55
CA TRP A 1075 -32.04 -4.84 9.67
C TRP A 1075 -32.56 -4.66 8.24
N ILE A 1076 -31.69 -4.28 7.31
CA ILE A 1076 -32.02 -4.03 5.90
C ILE A 1076 -31.46 -5.17 5.06
N CYS A 1077 -32.34 -5.98 4.47
CA CYS A 1077 -31.92 -7.05 3.57
C CYS A 1077 -32.88 -7.20 2.37
N PRO A 1078 -32.40 -7.66 1.20
CA PRO A 1078 -33.29 -8.01 0.11
C PRO A 1078 -34.19 -9.20 0.47
N SER A 1079 -33.62 -10.23 1.09
CA SER A 1079 -34.30 -11.48 1.45
C SER A 1079 -33.61 -12.09 2.68
N HIS A 1080 -34.35 -12.89 3.45
CA HIS A 1080 -33.84 -13.66 4.59
C HIS A 1080 -32.91 -14.82 4.19
N ARG A 1081 -32.78 -15.11 2.87
CA ARG A 1081 -31.95 -16.19 2.36
C ARG A 1081 -30.49 -16.03 2.81
N HIS A 1082 -29.90 -17.09 3.38
CA HIS A 1082 -28.56 -17.18 3.99
C HIS A 1082 -28.40 -16.50 5.37
N PHE A 1083 -29.44 -15.85 5.88
CA PHE A 1083 -29.45 -15.19 7.20
C PHE A 1083 -30.61 -15.69 8.07
N GLU A 1084 -31.17 -16.86 7.76
CA GLU A 1084 -32.26 -17.45 8.52
C GLU A 1084 -31.85 -17.70 9.98
N TRP A 1085 -30.60 -18.13 10.20
CA TRP A 1085 -30.00 -18.30 11.52
C TRP A 1085 -29.99 -17.03 12.36
N PHE A 1086 -29.98 -15.86 11.73
CA PHE A 1086 -29.99 -14.58 12.45
C PHE A 1086 -31.38 -14.27 13.04
N ILE A 1087 -32.45 -14.78 12.42
CA ILE A 1087 -33.81 -14.71 12.98
C ILE A 1087 -33.87 -15.47 14.29
N ASP A 1088 -33.23 -16.64 14.37
CA ASP A 1088 -33.17 -17.42 15.60
C ASP A 1088 -32.37 -16.69 16.69
N VAL A 1089 -31.26 -16.04 16.31
CA VAL A 1089 -30.50 -15.18 17.24
C VAL A 1089 -31.36 -14.01 17.73
N LEU A 1090 -32.10 -13.33 16.85
CA LEU A 1090 -33.00 -12.24 17.25
C LEU A 1090 -34.10 -12.72 18.19
N ARG A 1091 -34.65 -13.91 17.96
CA ARG A 1091 -35.65 -14.53 18.84
C ARG A 1091 -35.08 -14.76 20.24
N ASP A 1092 -33.86 -15.27 20.33
CA ASP A 1092 -33.18 -15.48 21.61
C ASP A 1092 -32.85 -14.16 22.32
N VAL A 1093 -32.48 -13.11 21.57
CA VAL A 1093 -32.21 -11.77 22.11
C VAL A 1093 -33.50 -11.12 22.62
N GLU A 1094 -34.61 -11.17 21.86
CA GLU A 1094 -35.92 -10.64 22.29
C GLU A 1094 -36.47 -11.37 23.52
N ARG A 1095 -36.23 -12.69 23.64
CA ARG A 1095 -36.61 -13.47 24.83
C ARG A 1095 -35.83 -13.05 26.08
N LYS A 1096 -34.55 -12.70 25.93
CA LYS A 1096 -33.67 -12.28 27.04
C LYS A 1096 -33.83 -10.80 27.41
N ASP A 1097 -34.43 -9.97 26.55
CA ASP A 1097 -34.63 -8.54 26.80
C ASP A 1097 -35.83 -8.27 27.73
N VAL A 1098 -35.61 -8.46 29.04
CA VAL A 1098 -36.60 -8.16 30.09
C VAL A 1098 -36.85 -6.65 30.22
N THR A 1099 -35.86 -5.83 29.86
CA THR A 1099 -35.86 -4.37 30.04
C THR A 1099 -36.45 -3.58 28.86
N GLN A 1100 -36.83 -4.24 27.77
CA GLN A 1100 -37.34 -3.63 26.52
C GLN A 1100 -36.41 -2.54 25.93
N VAL A 1101 -35.10 -2.74 26.08
CA VAL A 1101 -34.07 -1.80 25.60
C VAL A 1101 -33.96 -1.87 24.07
N LEU A 1102 -34.20 -3.03 23.48
CA LEU A 1102 -34.05 -3.27 22.05
C LEU A 1102 -35.38 -3.14 21.30
N GLU A 1103 -35.38 -2.35 20.24
CA GLU A 1103 -36.49 -2.27 19.28
C GLU A 1103 -35.99 -2.67 17.88
N VAL A 1104 -36.57 -3.73 17.32
CA VAL A 1104 -36.11 -4.34 16.06
C VAL A 1104 -37.10 -4.02 14.93
N HIS A 1105 -36.56 -3.49 13.83
CA HIS A 1105 -37.30 -3.32 12.58
C HIS A 1105 -36.56 -4.01 11.43
N ILE A 1106 -37.27 -4.86 10.70
CA ILE A 1106 -36.73 -5.62 9.57
C ILE A 1106 -37.27 -5.02 8.28
N PHE A 1107 -36.39 -4.56 7.39
CA PHE A 1107 -36.73 -3.99 6.09
C PHE A 1107 -36.36 -4.95 4.97
N ILE A 1108 -37.38 -5.51 4.31
CA ILE A 1108 -37.25 -6.38 3.14
C ILE A 1108 -37.29 -5.51 1.88
N THR A 1109 -36.15 -5.33 1.21
CA THR A 1109 -35.99 -4.39 0.08
C THR A 1109 -36.14 -5.02 -1.30
N GLN A 1110 -36.43 -6.32 -1.40
CA GLN A 1110 -36.60 -6.98 -2.69
C GLN A 1110 -37.81 -6.41 -3.43
N PHE A 1111 -37.73 -6.32 -4.75
CA PHE A 1111 -38.88 -5.88 -5.53
C PHE A 1111 -39.95 -6.95 -5.53
N PHE A 1112 -41.21 -6.52 -5.51
CA PHE A 1112 -42.37 -7.40 -5.47
C PHE A 1112 -42.36 -8.48 -6.59
N HIS A 1113 -42.04 -8.10 -7.83
CA HIS A 1113 -41.90 -9.03 -8.96
C HIS A 1113 -40.72 -10.01 -8.84
N LYS A 1114 -39.94 -9.95 -7.77
CA LYS A 1114 -38.87 -10.92 -7.46
C LYS A 1114 -39.12 -11.62 -6.14
N PHE A 1115 -40.28 -11.47 -5.51
CA PHE A 1115 -40.56 -12.16 -4.25
C PHE A 1115 -40.56 -13.68 -4.45
N ASP A 1116 -39.81 -14.35 -3.57
CA ASP A 1116 -39.92 -15.79 -3.40
C ASP A 1116 -41.27 -16.08 -2.72
N LEU A 1117 -41.83 -17.28 -2.92
CA LEU A 1117 -43.11 -17.69 -2.30
C LEU A 1117 -43.14 -17.42 -0.79
N ARG A 1118 -42.05 -17.74 -0.09
CA ARG A 1118 -41.85 -17.42 1.33
C ARG A 1118 -42.01 -15.93 1.67
N THR A 1119 -41.42 -15.03 0.88
CA THR A 1119 -41.50 -13.58 1.11
C THR A 1119 -42.89 -13.04 0.83
N THR A 1120 -43.58 -13.57 -0.19
CA THR A 1120 -44.97 -13.23 -0.47
C THR A 1120 -45.88 -13.67 0.67
N MET A 1121 -45.67 -14.87 1.21
CA MET A 1121 -46.44 -15.35 2.35
C MET A 1121 -46.16 -14.51 3.60
N LEU A 1122 -44.90 -14.15 3.86
CA LEU A 1122 -44.53 -13.22 4.93
C LEU A 1122 -45.25 -11.87 4.76
N TYR A 1123 -45.31 -11.32 3.54
CA TYR A 1123 -46.06 -10.09 3.25
C TYR A 1123 -47.56 -10.20 3.52
N ILE A 1124 -48.17 -11.32 3.13
CA ILE A 1124 -49.59 -11.58 3.35
C ILE A 1124 -49.87 -11.71 4.85
N CYS A 1125 -49.11 -12.57 5.54
CA CYS A 1125 -49.24 -12.82 6.98
C CYS A 1125 -49.00 -11.56 7.81
N GLU A 1126 -47.98 -10.76 7.48
CA GLU A 1126 -47.65 -9.56 8.24
C GLU A 1126 -48.76 -8.51 8.13
N ASN A 1127 -49.25 -8.24 6.91
CA ASN A 1127 -50.26 -7.20 6.70
C ASN A 1127 -51.68 -7.62 7.15
N HIS A 1128 -52.00 -8.92 7.12
CA HIS A 1128 -53.37 -9.39 7.36
C HIS A 1128 -53.56 -10.11 8.71
N PHE A 1129 -52.50 -10.62 9.35
CA PHE A 1129 -52.62 -11.48 10.54
C PHE A 1129 -51.72 -11.09 11.73
N GLN A 1130 -50.70 -10.25 11.55
CA GLN A 1130 -49.77 -9.87 12.64
C GLN A 1130 -50.47 -9.24 13.85
N ARG A 1131 -51.53 -8.47 13.63
CA ARG A 1131 -52.26 -7.75 14.68
C ARG A 1131 -53.04 -8.66 15.63
N ILE A 1132 -53.18 -9.95 15.31
CA ILE A 1132 -53.92 -10.93 16.12
C ILE A 1132 -53.04 -11.49 17.26
N SER A 1133 -51.70 -11.55 17.08
CA SER A 1133 -50.80 -12.27 18.00
C SER A 1133 -49.71 -11.39 18.66
N ASN A 1134 -49.57 -10.11 18.27
CA ASN A 1134 -48.42 -9.25 18.63
C ASN A 1134 -47.03 -9.86 18.29
N ARG A 1135 -47.02 -10.91 17.48
CA ARG A 1135 -45.85 -11.60 16.94
C ARG A 1135 -46.13 -11.94 15.47
N SER A 1136 -45.11 -11.90 14.64
CA SER A 1136 -45.24 -12.36 13.27
C SER A 1136 -45.44 -13.88 13.25
N MET A 1137 -46.53 -14.36 12.65
CA MET A 1137 -46.85 -15.80 12.59
C MET A 1137 -45.79 -16.64 11.86
N PHE A 1138 -44.94 -16.00 11.05
CA PHE A 1138 -43.97 -16.69 10.21
C PHE A 1138 -42.54 -16.68 10.78
N THR A 1139 -42.16 -15.64 11.53
CA THR A 1139 -40.84 -15.55 12.17
C THR A 1139 -40.88 -15.79 13.69
N GLY A 1140 -42.06 -15.63 14.32
CA GLY A 1140 -42.24 -15.68 15.76
C GLY A 1140 -41.64 -14.50 16.52
N LEU A 1141 -41.24 -13.44 15.82
CA LEU A 1141 -40.62 -12.24 16.41
C LEU A 1141 -41.68 -11.19 16.78
N LYS A 1142 -41.40 -10.38 17.80
CA LYS A 1142 -42.15 -9.13 18.09
C LYS A 1142 -41.78 -8.02 17.10
N ALA A 1143 -40.60 -8.12 16.47
CA ALA A 1143 -40.13 -7.20 15.43
C ALA A 1143 -41.16 -7.00 14.29
N ILE A 1144 -41.26 -5.75 13.82
CA ILE A 1144 -42.14 -5.38 12.70
C ILE A 1144 -41.38 -5.54 11.38
N ASN A 1145 -41.96 -6.28 10.43
CA ASN A 1145 -41.42 -6.43 9.08
C ASN A 1145 -41.99 -5.35 8.14
N HIS A 1146 -41.11 -4.50 7.62
CA HIS A 1146 -41.42 -3.47 6.63
C HIS A 1146 -41.00 -3.93 5.23
N PHE A 1147 -41.82 -3.62 4.23
CA PHE A 1147 -41.54 -3.95 2.82
C PHE A 1147 -41.22 -2.69 2.03
N GLY A 1148 -39.95 -2.54 1.64
CA GLY A 1148 -39.45 -1.34 0.99
C GLY A 1148 -38.15 -0.85 1.60
N ARG A 1149 -37.64 0.27 1.08
CA ARG A 1149 -36.46 0.93 1.65
C ARG A 1149 -36.89 1.81 2.83
N PRO A 1150 -36.13 1.87 3.92
CA PRO A 1150 -36.42 2.78 5.02
C PRO A 1150 -36.24 4.24 4.56
N ASP A 1151 -37.21 5.10 4.89
CA ASP A 1151 -37.00 6.55 4.84
C ASP A 1151 -36.23 6.98 6.08
N MET A 1152 -34.90 7.02 5.94
CA MET A 1152 -34.00 7.39 7.03
C MET A 1152 -34.22 8.82 7.52
N ASN A 1153 -34.70 9.75 6.66
CA ASN A 1153 -34.94 11.13 7.09
C ASN A 1153 -36.15 11.21 8.02
N ALA A 1154 -37.23 10.50 7.68
CA ALA A 1154 -38.41 10.40 8.53
C ALA A 1154 -38.08 9.70 9.85
N PHE A 1155 -37.36 8.58 9.79
CA PHE A 1155 -36.95 7.82 10.98
C PHE A 1155 -36.06 8.64 11.94
N LEU A 1156 -35.03 9.33 11.43
CA LEU A 1156 -34.15 10.14 12.28
C LEU A 1156 -34.91 11.32 12.91
N LYS A 1157 -35.83 11.96 12.18
CA LYS A 1157 -36.72 13.00 12.76
C LYS A 1157 -37.64 12.44 13.83
N PHE A 1158 -38.12 11.20 13.65
CA PHE A 1158 -38.89 10.49 14.67
C PHE A 1158 -38.08 10.27 15.95
N VAL A 1159 -36.86 9.73 15.84
CA VAL A 1159 -35.95 9.56 16.99
C VAL A 1159 -35.62 10.91 17.64
N GLN A 1160 -35.42 11.96 16.84
CA GLN A 1160 -35.14 13.31 17.33
C GLN A 1160 -36.29 13.87 18.17
N LYS A 1161 -37.55 13.62 17.76
CA LYS A 1161 -38.75 14.06 18.50
C LYS A 1161 -38.99 13.23 19.77
N GLN A 1162 -38.89 11.90 19.66
CA GLN A 1162 -39.13 10.97 20.77
C GLN A 1162 -38.11 11.18 21.89
N HIS A 1163 -36.87 11.53 21.56
CA HIS A 1163 -35.77 11.64 22.49
C HIS A 1163 -35.11 13.01 22.51
N SER A 1164 -35.93 14.06 22.55
CA SER A 1164 -35.49 15.45 22.63
C SER A 1164 -34.67 15.80 23.88
N TYR A 1165 -34.72 14.97 24.94
CA TYR A 1165 -33.95 15.14 26.18
C TYR A 1165 -32.47 14.73 26.03
N VAL A 1166 -32.11 14.02 24.97
CA VAL A 1166 -30.73 13.57 24.73
C VAL A 1166 -30.00 14.60 23.87
N SER A 1167 -28.71 14.82 24.15
CA SER A 1167 -27.90 15.74 23.36
C SER A 1167 -27.38 15.11 22.05
N LYS A 1168 -27.04 13.82 22.08
CA LYS A 1168 -26.38 13.09 20.99
C LYS A 1168 -26.93 11.66 20.86
N VAL A 1169 -27.20 11.25 19.63
CA VAL A 1169 -27.61 9.88 19.26
C VAL A 1169 -26.53 9.29 18.36
N GLY A 1170 -26.06 8.08 18.69
CA GLY A 1170 -25.08 7.37 17.87
C GLY A 1170 -25.77 6.58 16.76
N VAL A 1171 -25.37 6.75 15.49
CA VAL A 1171 -25.91 6.01 14.34
C VAL A 1171 -24.80 5.15 13.74
N PHE A 1172 -24.87 3.84 13.94
CA PHE A 1172 -23.88 2.87 13.52
C PHE A 1172 -24.39 2.12 12.30
N SER A 1173 -23.76 2.26 11.14
CA SER A 1173 -24.20 1.55 9.93
C SER A 1173 -23.14 0.60 9.40
N CYS A 1174 -23.47 -0.68 9.25
CA CYS A 1174 -22.64 -1.69 8.62
C CYS A 1174 -23.37 -2.31 7.44
N GLY A 1175 -22.83 -2.17 6.22
CA GLY A 1175 -23.46 -2.71 5.03
C GLY A 1175 -22.85 -2.18 3.72
N PRO A 1176 -23.55 -2.37 2.58
CA PRO A 1176 -23.10 -1.86 1.28
C PRO A 1176 -22.84 -0.35 1.32
N SER A 1177 -21.79 0.12 0.65
CA SER A 1177 -21.39 1.54 0.66
C SER A 1177 -22.51 2.49 0.23
N ALA A 1178 -23.36 2.08 -0.71
CA ALA A 1178 -24.51 2.88 -1.15
C ALA A 1178 -25.53 3.09 -0.01
N LEU A 1179 -25.77 2.07 0.82
CA LEU A 1179 -26.67 2.16 1.95
C LEU A 1179 -26.10 3.11 3.01
N THR A 1180 -24.83 2.94 3.36
CA THR A 1180 -24.22 3.74 4.42
C THR A 1180 -24.00 5.20 4.02
N GLN A 1181 -23.74 5.48 2.74
CA GLN A 1181 -23.73 6.85 2.21
C GLN A 1181 -25.12 7.49 2.31
N THR A 1182 -26.19 6.74 2.05
CA THR A 1182 -27.57 7.25 2.17
C THR A 1182 -27.90 7.61 3.63
N ILE A 1183 -27.48 6.77 4.58
CA ILE A 1183 -27.65 7.02 6.02
C ILE A 1183 -26.83 8.23 6.46
N SER A 1184 -25.57 8.33 6.00
CA SER A 1184 -24.69 9.46 6.27
C SER A 1184 -25.31 10.78 5.79
N GLN A 1185 -25.80 10.81 4.55
CA GLN A 1185 -26.51 11.96 3.98
C GLN A 1185 -27.78 12.30 4.76
N ALA A 1186 -28.51 11.31 5.26
CA ALA A 1186 -29.70 11.53 6.08
C ALA A 1186 -29.34 12.14 7.46
N CYS A 1187 -28.27 11.67 8.09
CA CYS A 1187 -27.72 12.26 9.32
C CYS A 1187 -27.26 13.70 9.08
N GLU A 1188 -26.50 13.98 8.02
CA GLU A 1188 -26.08 15.34 7.64
C GLU A 1188 -27.27 16.26 7.41
N THR A 1189 -28.27 15.80 6.66
CA THR A 1189 -29.49 16.56 6.35
C THR A 1189 -30.26 16.92 7.62
N THR A 1190 -30.33 15.99 8.57
CA THR A 1190 -31.01 16.19 9.85
C THR A 1190 -30.21 17.11 10.78
N ASN A 1191 -28.88 16.96 10.82
CA ASN A 1191 -27.96 17.76 11.63
C ASN A 1191 -27.81 19.21 11.14
N ASN A 1192 -27.97 19.47 9.85
CA ASN A 1192 -27.90 20.82 9.26
C ASN A 1192 -28.84 21.82 9.96
N ARG A 1193 -29.92 21.32 10.58
CA ARG A 1193 -30.92 22.11 11.29
C ARG A 1193 -30.56 22.43 12.75
N ARG A 1194 -29.48 21.87 13.30
CA ARG A 1194 -29.01 22.04 14.70
C ARG A 1194 -30.09 21.89 15.78
N LYS A 1195 -31.11 21.05 15.54
CA LYS A 1195 -32.07 20.64 16.58
C LYS A 1195 -31.48 19.47 17.37
N LEU A 1196 -31.64 19.47 18.69
CA LEU A 1196 -31.23 18.35 19.54
C LEU A 1196 -32.23 17.19 19.43
N PRO A 1197 -31.78 15.92 19.54
CA PRO A 1197 -30.38 15.45 19.54
C PRO A 1197 -29.66 15.58 18.19
N TYR A 1198 -28.33 15.67 18.24
CA TYR A 1198 -27.43 15.53 17.08
C TYR A 1198 -27.14 14.06 16.76
N PHE A 1199 -27.11 13.70 15.48
CA PHE A 1199 -26.84 12.33 15.03
C PHE A 1199 -25.37 12.16 14.64
N LEU A 1200 -24.64 11.30 15.34
CA LEU A 1200 -23.26 10.98 15.02
C LEU A 1200 -23.20 9.71 14.19
N HIS A 1201 -22.95 9.85 12.89
CA HIS A 1201 -22.88 8.71 11.99
C HIS A 1201 -21.49 8.08 12.05
N GLN A 1202 -21.44 6.78 12.34
CA GLN A 1202 -20.22 5.97 12.26
C GLN A 1202 -20.39 4.93 11.15
N TYR A 1203 -19.48 4.99 10.17
CA TYR A 1203 -19.42 4.02 9.09
C TYR A 1203 -18.58 2.81 9.48
N GLU A 1204 -19.17 1.64 9.34
CA GLU A 1204 -18.61 0.42 9.89
C GLU A 1204 -18.38 -0.58 8.77
N ASN A 1205 -17.13 -1.01 8.63
CA ASN A 1205 -16.73 -1.97 7.62
C ASN A 1205 -16.11 -3.21 8.29
N PHE A 1206 -16.98 -4.14 8.66
CA PHE A 1206 -16.57 -5.47 9.11
C PHE A 1206 -16.31 -6.38 7.90
N GLY A 1207 -15.21 -6.12 7.19
CA GLY A 1207 -14.81 -6.89 5.99
C GLY A 1207 -13.75 -6.22 5.14
#